data_AF-A0A9X4KMM8-F1
#
_entry.id   AF-A0A9X4KMM8-F1
#
_cell.length_a   1.000
_cell.length_b   1.000
_cell.length_c   1.000
_cell.angle_alpha   90.00
_cell.angle_beta   90.00
_cell.angle_gamma   90.00
#
_symmetry.space_group_name_H-M   'P 1'
#
loop_
_entity.id
_entity.type
_entity.pdbx_description
1 polymer ?
#
loop_
_entity_poly.entity_id
_entity_poly.type
_entity_poly.pdbx_seq_one_letter_code
_entity_poly.pdbx_strand_id
1 'polypeptide(L)'
;MNKSKRLRQGKKQVIAASIALSVIATGVFPFQSADALTRVTSESGTVWEIHDAFAPSLDTGSLRTVGSTQVQGFGNIFVKVSSPSASLMNGQMMRGFNLSYDGVNKFVSTQSVNLGNILITREVYVDTKNNRTRFFDTFTNINNVAVKVDVSFGGSLGYGTTTNAAVVKATSSHDLQVTTDDSWVVVDSSARNNKPLGVAVGSPDPFDNGLTGLGDQQKDPFTTPLAESGNEANFYGFIHTLNIEPGQSKSLVNYVQVGEAGEAGLNNLVATLDGLNGQLDVTGLSNAQIRSISNWDISGIKGLDTGDQLIIPNAPAANSFVTSSPYDVTNKSIAEMQQDMINGRTTSVQITQAYLDRIKAYDMGQLGFHAFLHVSETALSQAQAADIARAQGAKGDLLGIPIAIKDIYDTKDMPTTGGSKALEGWQPESDAFQVNKLREAGAVIIGKVNTSEFANSGSFSESGWQQTWNALYPSKTSFGSSGGSAVSVAADFAAAAMGSQTGVSLYAPTTGASLKSFRGTDGMASTTGVIPLTWGQDYAGPIAKTVTDLAIMLNATTGTDPKDIFTVTADADHKRPVDWKESLDVNALQGKKIGYIPSSFVSTYADDDTGRAVMDKFSQLQAAGATMVEMSALPAAPARPSGINGSTEGWARYIELHKDFPYIDGASVLASDKVLIYNKRDYTAPTRMTEQAVQDYIKYRTDYKEVIKGWMDANGVDAVVYAGFISDVYNNDAAAAQLSSDRGTGVLTSNVGLPTVVVPVGTNDSGYSISMQLVGRAWDDAKVLGMAYALEQQTQARLLSSFVPALPYVSSNPGPIIDNGPTPPVKEEPVTPPETTTPTEEPEVVHFTDTTYHWAKASIDVLIAKGLLTGYADGTFRPNAGLTRAEAIKVIAAYLGLEGKESSFADVSSTHWANKFIGATAEAGLMTGYGDGTFRPDEKMSRSELAALIARAFKLTGTGQTSFKDVKGNAWSYAYIDALASNQIITGYTDNSFKPEQGITRGEFATIMARLIATKE
;
A
#
# COMPACT_ATOMS: atom_id res chain seq x y z
N MET A 1 -76.81 15.09 -16.35
CA MET A 1 -77.61 15.44 -15.16
C MET A 1 -76.67 15.82 -14.01
N ASN A 2 -76.71 17.10 -13.62
CA ASN A 2 -76.36 17.78 -12.35
C ASN A 2 -75.27 17.20 -11.40
N LYS A 3 -74.14 17.90 -11.23
CA LYS A 3 -73.78 18.93 -10.18
C LYS A 3 -72.99 18.26 -9.03
N SER A 4 -71.95 18.77 -8.39
CA SER A 4 -71.24 20.06 -8.26
C SER A 4 -70.02 19.77 -7.33
N LYS A 5 -68.84 20.39 -7.34
CA LYS A 5 -68.52 21.82 -7.17
C LYS A 5 -67.06 22.06 -7.59
N ARG A 6 -66.84 23.08 -8.42
CA ARG A 6 -65.64 23.94 -8.39
C ARG A 6 -65.90 25.07 -7.40
N LEU A 7 -64.85 25.61 -6.78
CA LEU A 7 -64.69 27.06 -6.67
C LEU A 7 -63.22 27.45 -6.49
N ARG A 8 -62.92 28.55 -7.16
CA ARG A 8 -61.64 29.19 -7.47
C ARG A 8 -61.44 30.40 -6.56
N GLN A 9 -60.19 30.87 -6.56
CA GLN A 9 -59.74 32.27 -6.53
C GLN A 9 -59.66 33.04 -5.21
N GLY A 10 -58.50 33.68 -5.03
CA GLY A 10 -58.30 34.81 -4.13
C GLY A 10 -56.84 35.25 -3.99
N LYS A 11 -56.21 35.77 -5.06
CA LYS A 11 -54.97 36.57 -4.96
C LYS A 11 -55.29 37.94 -4.34
N LYS A 12 -54.43 38.45 -3.45
CA LYS A 12 -54.15 39.89 -3.28
C LYS A 12 -52.66 40.11 -2.98
N GLN A 13 -52.11 41.10 -3.68
CA GLN A 13 -50.73 41.58 -3.77
C GLN A 13 -50.35 42.52 -2.61
N VAL A 14 -49.04 42.63 -2.29
CA VAL A 14 -48.22 43.87 -2.11
C VAL A 14 -46.73 43.41 -2.21
N ILE A 15 -45.95 43.65 -3.30
CA ILE A 15 -45.05 44.81 -3.63
C ILE A 15 -43.96 45.02 -2.54
N ALA A 16 -42.65 45.16 -2.77
CA ALA A 16 -41.72 45.12 -3.91
C ALA A 16 -40.27 45.13 -3.34
N ALA A 17 -39.28 44.66 -4.12
CA ALA A 17 -38.13 45.47 -4.54
C ALA A 17 -37.10 44.56 -5.24
N SER A 18 -37.00 44.75 -6.55
CA SER A 18 -36.01 44.12 -7.41
C SER A 18 -34.69 44.88 -7.32
N ILE A 19 -33.57 44.16 -7.14
CA ILE A 19 -32.27 44.59 -7.65
C ILE A 19 -31.78 43.48 -8.56
N ALA A 20 -31.60 43.83 -9.83
CA ALA A 20 -31.12 42.95 -10.88
C ALA A 20 -29.65 42.61 -10.62
N LEU A 21 -29.34 41.32 -10.48
CA LEU A 21 -27.97 40.81 -10.59
C LEU A 21 -27.81 40.19 -11.98
N SER A 22 -26.92 40.77 -12.76
CA SER A 22 -26.41 40.26 -14.02
C SER A 22 -25.77 38.89 -13.79
N VAL A 23 -26.26 37.88 -14.51
CA VAL A 23 -25.69 36.54 -14.56
C VAL A 23 -24.32 36.61 -15.21
N ILE A 24 -23.25 36.56 -14.41
CA ILE A 24 -21.96 36.07 -14.87
C ILE A 24 -22.02 34.56 -14.67
N ALA A 25 -22.11 33.83 -15.78
CA ALA A 25 -21.96 32.39 -15.81
C ALA A 25 -20.51 32.07 -15.38
N THR A 26 -20.29 31.91 -14.08
CA THR A 26 -19.12 31.20 -13.57
C THR A 26 -19.23 29.77 -14.08
N GLY A 27 -18.34 29.41 -14.99
CA GLY A 27 -18.09 28.02 -15.35
C GLY A 27 -17.87 27.25 -14.06
N VAL A 28 -18.85 26.42 -13.71
CA VAL A 28 -18.69 25.38 -12.72
C VAL A 28 -17.69 24.43 -13.34
N PHE A 29 -16.41 24.56 -12.99
CA PHE A 29 -15.52 23.42 -13.11
C PHE A 29 -16.17 22.34 -12.25
N PRO A 30 -16.52 21.16 -12.80
CA PRO A 30 -16.92 20.06 -11.95
C PRO A 30 -15.74 19.86 -10.99
N PHE A 31 -16.00 20.03 -9.69
CA PHE A 31 -15.15 19.44 -8.69
C PHE A 31 -15.03 17.97 -9.09
N GLN A 32 -13.83 17.52 -9.47
CA GLN A 32 -13.58 16.09 -9.49
C GLN A 32 -13.85 15.63 -8.06
N SER A 33 -14.94 14.88 -7.90
CA SER A 33 -15.10 13.97 -6.78
C SER A 33 -13.79 13.21 -6.62
N ALA A 34 -13.37 12.97 -5.38
CA ALA A 34 -12.32 12.02 -5.07
C ALA A 34 -12.82 10.61 -5.44
N ASP A 35 -12.95 10.33 -6.73
CA ASP A 35 -13.33 9.02 -7.21
C ASP A 35 -12.13 8.10 -7.03
N ALA A 36 -12.25 7.14 -6.12
CA ALA A 36 -11.35 5.99 -6.05
C ALA A 36 -11.43 5.20 -7.36
N LEU A 37 -10.27 4.94 -7.96
CA LEU A 37 -10.06 4.51 -9.34
C LEU A 37 -10.49 5.50 -10.42
N THR A 38 -9.61 5.71 -11.40
CA THR A 38 -9.92 6.54 -12.56
C THR A 38 -10.80 5.79 -13.55
N ARG A 39 -11.95 6.41 -13.87
CA ARG A 39 -12.94 5.90 -14.82
C ARG A 39 -12.98 6.73 -16.09
N VAL A 40 -12.96 6.05 -17.24
CA VAL A 40 -13.21 6.65 -18.56
C VAL A 40 -14.44 6.00 -19.18
N THR A 41 -15.43 6.79 -19.60
CA THR A 41 -16.65 6.27 -20.22
C THR A 41 -16.61 6.51 -21.73
N SER A 42 -16.76 5.45 -22.52
CA SER A 42 -16.82 5.54 -23.97
C SER A 42 -18.15 6.13 -24.46
N GLU A 43 -18.22 6.55 -25.73
CA GLU A 43 -19.45 7.08 -26.34
C GLU A 43 -20.59 6.05 -26.37
N SER A 44 -20.24 4.75 -26.36
CA SER A 44 -21.22 3.65 -26.22
C SER A 44 -21.71 3.42 -24.78
N GLY A 45 -21.18 4.17 -23.81
CA GLY A 45 -21.50 4.03 -22.39
C GLY A 45 -20.71 2.94 -21.67
N THR A 46 -19.70 2.34 -22.30
CA THR A 46 -18.84 1.34 -21.64
C THR A 46 -17.86 2.06 -20.71
N VAL A 47 -17.84 1.67 -19.44
CA VAL A 47 -16.94 2.26 -18.42
C VAL A 47 -15.65 1.44 -18.36
N TRP A 48 -14.51 2.11 -18.49
CA TRP A 48 -13.17 1.56 -18.37
C TRP A 48 -12.57 2.00 -17.04
N GLU A 49 -12.21 1.05 -16.20
CA GLU A 49 -11.46 1.30 -14.97
C GLU A 49 -9.99 0.94 -15.18
N ILE A 50 -9.09 1.92 -14.98
CA ILE A 50 -7.66 1.77 -15.22
C ILE A 50 -6.92 1.85 -13.89
N HIS A 51 -5.96 0.96 -13.67
CA HIS A 51 -5.04 1.05 -12.53
C HIS A 51 -3.98 2.12 -12.79
N ASP A 52 -4.07 3.25 -12.12
CA ASP A 52 -3.09 4.33 -12.17
C ASP A 52 -2.49 4.61 -10.78
N ALA A 53 -1.84 5.77 -10.63
CA ALA A 53 -1.28 6.18 -9.35
C ALA A 53 -2.34 6.55 -8.29
N PHE A 54 -3.62 6.71 -8.69
CA PHE A 54 -4.70 7.03 -7.76
C PHE A 54 -5.04 5.82 -6.89
N ALA A 55 -5.49 6.09 -5.66
CA ALA A 55 -5.84 5.05 -4.68
C ALA A 55 -6.77 3.98 -5.27
N PRO A 56 -6.44 2.69 -5.14
CA PRO A 56 -5.43 2.11 -4.24
C PRO A 56 -3.99 2.05 -4.78
N SER A 57 -3.62 2.83 -5.79
CA SER A 57 -2.25 3.04 -6.28
C SER A 57 -1.56 1.76 -6.73
N LEU A 58 -2.27 0.90 -7.47
CA LEU A 58 -1.65 -0.27 -8.10
C LEU A 58 -0.66 0.12 -9.19
N ASP A 59 -1.00 1.19 -9.94
CA ASP A 59 -0.12 1.86 -10.88
C ASP A 59 0.56 0.91 -11.89
N THR A 60 -0.20 -0.07 -12.37
CA THR A 60 0.20 -1.01 -13.43
C THR A 60 -0.18 -0.51 -14.82
N GLY A 61 -1.16 0.39 -14.92
CA GLY A 61 -1.82 0.80 -16.16
C GLY A 61 -2.81 -0.23 -16.70
N SER A 62 -2.99 -1.38 -16.06
CA SER A 62 -3.87 -2.44 -16.56
C SER A 62 -5.36 -2.14 -16.35
N LEU A 63 -6.20 -2.84 -17.10
CA LEU A 63 -7.66 -2.73 -17.06
C LEU A 63 -8.17 -3.50 -15.84
N ARG A 64 -8.68 -2.78 -14.85
CA ARG A 64 -9.28 -3.36 -13.65
C ARG A 64 -10.62 -4.03 -13.96
N THR A 65 -11.52 -3.27 -14.60
CA THR A 65 -12.82 -3.73 -15.11
C THR A 65 -13.18 -2.96 -16.38
N VAL A 66 -13.99 -3.56 -17.26
CA VAL A 66 -14.51 -2.89 -18.47
C VAL A 66 -15.99 -3.20 -18.65
N GLY A 67 -16.86 -2.36 -18.08
CA GLY A 67 -18.30 -2.61 -18.03
C GLY A 67 -18.61 -3.98 -17.42
N SER A 68 -19.41 -4.79 -18.13
CA SER A 68 -19.69 -6.18 -17.77
C SER A 68 -18.72 -7.20 -18.38
N THR A 69 -17.70 -6.74 -19.11
CA THR A 69 -16.73 -7.61 -19.80
C THR A 69 -15.77 -8.23 -18.81
N GLN A 70 -15.51 -9.53 -18.94
CA GLN A 70 -14.56 -10.25 -18.10
C GLN A 70 -13.12 -9.89 -18.51
N VAL A 71 -12.61 -8.83 -17.90
CA VAL A 71 -11.25 -8.32 -18.08
C VAL A 71 -10.70 -8.09 -16.67
N GLN A 72 -9.73 -8.90 -16.25
CA GLN A 72 -9.19 -8.91 -14.89
C GLN A 72 -7.69 -8.61 -14.92
N GLY A 73 -7.33 -7.35 -14.66
CA GLY A 73 -5.94 -6.88 -14.70
C GLY A 73 -5.34 -6.92 -16.10
N PHE A 74 -6.16 -6.94 -17.15
CA PHE A 74 -5.65 -7.17 -18.51
C PHE A 74 -4.90 -5.96 -19.04
N GLY A 75 -3.80 -6.21 -19.75
CA GLY A 75 -2.87 -5.20 -20.23
C GLY A 75 -1.75 -4.87 -19.25
N ASN A 76 -1.60 -5.63 -18.16
CA ASN A 76 -0.37 -5.57 -17.36
C ASN A 76 0.81 -6.14 -18.17
N ILE A 77 2.03 -5.76 -17.78
CA ILE A 77 3.24 -6.31 -18.39
C ILE A 77 4.12 -6.97 -17.34
N PHE A 78 4.59 -8.17 -17.67
CA PHE A 78 5.72 -8.80 -17.00
C PHE A 78 6.94 -8.56 -17.88
N VAL A 79 8.09 -8.23 -17.27
CA VAL A 79 9.30 -7.87 -18.01
C VAL A 79 10.50 -8.62 -17.46
N LYS A 80 11.26 -9.27 -18.34
CA LYS A 80 12.49 -9.98 -18.02
C LYS A 80 13.65 -9.42 -18.84
N VAL A 81 14.70 -9.01 -18.14
CA VAL A 81 15.89 -8.36 -18.70
C VAL A 81 17.08 -9.29 -18.51
N SER A 82 17.89 -9.45 -19.55
CA SER A 82 19.11 -10.28 -19.57
C SER A 82 20.35 -9.64 -18.93
N SER A 83 20.18 -8.57 -18.15
CA SER A 83 21.27 -7.77 -17.59
C SER A 83 21.96 -8.46 -16.38
N PRO A 84 23.30 -8.33 -16.23
CA PRO A 84 24.04 -8.88 -15.10
C PRO A 84 23.72 -8.23 -13.74
N SER A 85 23.06 -7.06 -13.73
CA SER A 85 22.61 -6.37 -12.51
C SER A 85 21.09 -6.49 -12.33
N ALA A 86 20.52 -7.67 -12.59
CA ALA A 86 19.07 -7.88 -12.57
C ALA A 86 18.44 -7.44 -11.24
N SER A 87 17.46 -6.53 -11.33
CA SER A 87 16.67 -6.05 -10.20
C SER A 87 15.81 -7.18 -9.62
N LEU A 88 15.43 -7.06 -8.34
CA LEU A 88 14.50 -7.99 -7.67
C LEU A 88 13.11 -8.04 -8.33
N MET A 89 12.74 -7.03 -9.13
CA MET A 89 11.50 -7.00 -9.92
C MET A 89 11.61 -7.72 -11.26
N ASN A 90 12.76 -8.30 -11.61
CA ASN A 90 12.95 -8.96 -12.90
C ASN A 90 12.04 -10.19 -13.02
N GLY A 91 11.27 -10.29 -14.11
CA GLY A 91 10.28 -11.33 -14.32
C GLY A 91 9.00 -11.15 -13.48
N GLN A 92 8.79 -9.98 -12.86
CA GLN A 92 7.57 -9.66 -12.12
C GLN A 92 6.68 -8.69 -12.91
N MET A 93 5.43 -8.56 -12.48
CA MET A 93 4.50 -7.58 -13.01
C MET A 93 4.99 -6.15 -12.72
N MET A 94 5.15 -5.34 -13.76
CA MET A 94 5.62 -3.96 -13.63
C MET A 94 4.54 -3.06 -13.03
N ARG A 95 5.01 -2.14 -12.18
CA ARG A 95 4.24 -1.12 -11.47
C ARG A 95 5.15 0.03 -11.09
N GLY A 96 4.59 1.16 -10.68
CA GLY A 96 5.36 2.32 -10.21
C GLY A 96 5.72 3.32 -11.31
N PHE A 97 4.94 3.37 -12.40
CA PHE A 97 5.04 4.34 -13.48
C PHE A 97 4.65 5.77 -13.08
N ASN A 98 3.98 5.91 -11.94
CA ASN A 98 3.28 7.09 -11.46
C ASN A 98 2.39 7.68 -12.58
N LEU A 99 1.48 6.86 -13.11
CA LEU A 99 0.61 7.22 -14.24
C LEU A 99 -0.28 8.40 -13.87
N SER A 100 -0.14 9.49 -14.62
CA SER A 100 -1.00 10.67 -14.51
C SER A 100 -2.09 10.63 -15.56
N TYR A 101 -3.34 10.71 -15.12
CA TYR A 101 -4.50 10.89 -15.98
C TYR A 101 -4.63 12.35 -16.43
N ASP A 102 -4.95 12.58 -17.70
CA ASP A 102 -5.13 13.92 -18.28
C ASP A 102 -6.53 14.53 -18.01
N GLY A 103 -7.41 13.78 -17.34
CA GLY A 103 -8.79 14.19 -17.08
C GLY A 103 -9.77 13.84 -18.21
N VAL A 104 -9.30 13.25 -19.31
CA VAL A 104 -10.11 12.96 -20.50
C VAL A 104 -10.07 11.49 -20.88
N ASN A 105 -8.89 10.98 -21.27
CA ASN A 105 -8.75 9.60 -21.75
C ASN A 105 -7.31 9.09 -21.86
N LYS A 106 -6.30 9.87 -21.41
CA LYS A 106 -4.89 9.52 -21.55
C LYS A 106 -4.22 9.41 -20.18
N PHE A 107 -3.40 8.39 -20.03
CA PHE A 107 -2.57 8.13 -18.86
C PHE A 107 -1.11 8.07 -19.31
N VAL A 108 -0.23 8.83 -18.66
CA VAL A 108 1.18 8.91 -19.05
C VAL A 108 2.06 8.75 -17.83
N SER A 109 3.13 7.96 -17.97
CA SER A 109 4.16 7.83 -16.95
C SER A 109 4.79 9.19 -16.66
N THR A 110 4.84 9.56 -15.40
CA THR A 110 5.58 10.75 -14.96
C THR A 110 6.99 10.40 -14.48
N GLN A 111 7.28 9.11 -14.32
CA GLN A 111 8.60 8.56 -14.01
C GLN A 111 8.80 7.23 -14.75
N SER A 112 10.06 6.84 -14.96
CA SER A 112 10.37 5.50 -15.48
C SER A 112 10.46 4.47 -14.36
N VAL A 113 10.12 3.22 -14.67
CA VAL A 113 10.52 2.06 -13.86
C VAL A 113 11.89 1.60 -14.35
N ASN A 114 12.92 1.62 -13.49
CA ASN A 114 14.27 1.18 -13.87
C ASN A 114 14.48 -0.31 -13.56
N LEU A 115 14.46 -1.17 -14.57
CA LEU A 115 14.70 -2.60 -14.42
C LEU A 115 16.05 -2.99 -15.04
N GLY A 116 17.09 -3.13 -14.22
CA GLY A 116 18.42 -3.52 -14.70
C GLY A 116 19.00 -2.55 -15.73
N ASN A 117 18.81 -1.24 -15.50
CA ASN A 117 19.21 -0.16 -16.41
C ASN A 117 18.46 -0.16 -17.75
N ILE A 118 17.26 -0.73 -17.77
CA ILE A 118 16.24 -0.48 -18.77
C ILE A 118 15.20 0.45 -18.15
N LEU A 119 15.08 1.66 -18.66
CA LEU A 119 14.03 2.59 -18.26
C LEU A 119 12.75 2.23 -19.02
N ILE A 120 11.72 1.87 -18.27
CA ILE A 120 10.41 1.44 -18.80
C ILE A 120 9.39 2.54 -18.55
N THR A 121 8.71 2.97 -19.60
CA THR A 121 7.61 3.92 -19.52
C THR A 121 6.38 3.38 -20.23
N ARG A 122 5.22 3.87 -19.80
CA ARG A 122 3.91 3.47 -20.31
C ARG A 122 3.04 4.70 -20.59
N GLU A 123 2.33 4.63 -21.71
CA GLU A 123 1.19 5.46 -22.04
C GLU A 123 -0.04 4.57 -22.29
N VAL A 124 -1.18 4.88 -21.68
CA VAL A 124 -2.46 4.23 -21.93
C VAL A 124 -3.42 5.27 -22.49
N TYR A 125 -4.07 4.96 -23.61
CA TYR A 125 -5.01 5.86 -24.28
C TYR A 125 -6.34 5.14 -24.53
N VAL A 126 -7.43 5.65 -23.96
CA VAL A 126 -8.78 5.12 -24.15
C VAL A 126 -9.46 5.87 -25.30
N ASP A 127 -9.55 5.23 -26.45
CA ASP A 127 -10.36 5.69 -27.56
C ASP A 127 -11.85 5.49 -27.24
N THR A 128 -12.47 6.56 -26.74
CA THR A 128 -13.89 6.57 -26.34
C THR A 128 -14.83 6.39 -27.53
N LYS A 129 -14.38 6.66 -28.76
CA LYS A 129 -15.21 6.56 -29.96
C LYS A 129 -15.26 5.12 -30.47
N ASN A 130 -14.12 4.45 -30.52
CA ASN A 130 -14.02 3.07 -31.02
C ASN A 130 -14.09 2.00 -29.92
N ASN A 131 -14.32 2.41 -28.65
CA ASN A 131 -14.39 1.52 -27.50
C ASN A 131 -13.15 0.62 -27.37
N ARG A 132 -11.97 1.25 -27.47
CA ARG A 132 -10.67 0.60 -27.54
C ARG A 132 -9.67 1.29 -26.63
N THR A 133 -8.77 0.53 -26.01
CA THR A 133 -7.61 1.05 -25.29
C THR A 133 -6.35 0.71 -26.05
N ARG A 134 -5.45 1.68 -26.23
CA ARG A 134 -4.08 1.52 -26.75
C ARG A 134 -3.09 1.60 -25.60
N PHE A 135 -2.18 0.64 -25.54
CA PHE A 135 -1.05 0.59 -24.62
C PHE A 135 0.22 0.87 -25.43
N PHE A 136 1.04 1.79 -24.97
CA PHE A 136 2.32 2.14 -25.57
C PHE A 136 3.41 2.04 -24.51
N ASP A 137 4.18 0.95 -24.58
CA ASP A 137 5.22 0.62 -23.62
C ASP A 137 6.58 0.86 -24.26
N THR A 138 7.45 1.65 -23.63
CA THR A 138 8.79 1.99 -24.16
C THR A 138 9.88 1.50 -23.23
N PHE A 139 10.91 0.90 -23.82
CA PHE A 139 12.06 0.31 -23.15
C PHE A 139 13.32 1.01 -23.66
N THR A 140 13.99 1.75 -22.78
CA THR A 140 15.20 2.52 -23.12
C THR A 140 16.41 1.92 -22.43
N ASN A 141 17.41 1.50 -23.20
CA ASN A 141 18.61 0.89 -22.67
C ASN A 141 19.66 1.94 -22.30
N ILE A 142 19.90 2.12 -21.00
CA ILE A 142 20.95 3.01 -20.49
C ILE A 142 22.21 2.24 -20.04
N ASN A 143 22.30 0.94 -20.33
CA ASN A 143 23.54 0.18 -20.21
C ASN A 143 24.53 0.56 -21.31
N ASN A 144 25.78 0.17 -21.11
CA ASN A 144 26.84 0.25 -22.12
C ASN A 144 26.94 -0.99 -23.03
N VAL A 145 26.03 -1.94 -22.88
CA VAL A 145 25.94 -3.17 -23.68
C VAL A 145 24.53 -3.36 -24.23
N ALA A 146 24.40 -4.09 -25.34
CA ALA A 146 23.10 -4.52 -25.85
C ALA A 146 22.40 -5.42 -24.83
N VAL A 147 21.08 -5.27 -24.70
CA VAL A 147 20.29 -6.01 -23.72
C VAL A 147 19.09 -6.65 -24.42
N LYS A 148 18.86 -7.94 -24.15
CA LYS A 148 17.62 -8.64 -24.47
C LYS A 148 16.58 -8.37 -23.38
N VAL A 149 15.38 -7.97 -23.79
CA VAL A 149 14.20 -7.71 -22.96
C VAL A 149 13.04 -8.55 -23.46
N ASP A 150 12.56 -9.50 -22.65
CA ASP A 150 11.33 -10.26 -22.89
C ASP A 150 10.17 -9.54 -22.17
N VAL A 151 9.06 -9.33 -22.87
CA VAL A 151 7.88 -8.61 -22.35
C VAL A 151 6.64 -9.45 -22.61
N SER A 152 5.90 -9.80 -21.55
CA SER A 152 4.58 -10.43 -21.68
C SER A 152 3.48 -9.41 -21.40
N PHE A 153 2.67 -9.09 -22.40
CA PHE A 153 1.48 -8.25 -22.29
C PHE A 153 0.24 -9.14 -22.12
N GLY A 154 -0.58 -8.93 -21.09
CA GLY A 154 -1.70 -9.86 -20.87
C GLY A 154 -2.53 -9.64 -19.61
N GLY A 155 -3.29 -10.67 -19.23
CA GLY A 155 -4.09 -10.74 -18.00
C GLY A 155 -5.05 -11.93 -18.00
N SER A 156 -6.18 -11.81 -17.27
CA SER A 156 -7.22 -12.85 -17.24
C SER A 156 -8.50 -12.39 -17.95
N LEU A 157 -9.06 -13.28 -18.78
CA LEU A 157 -10.26 -13.06 -19.60
C LEU A 157 -11.46 -13.94 -19.23
N GLY A 158 -11.38 -14.63 -18.08
CA GLY A 158 -12.35 -15.61 -17.60
C GLY A 158 -11.81 -16.42 -16.42
N TYR A 159 -12.58 -17.41 -15.96
CA TYR A 159 -12.14 -18.39 -14.95
C TYR A 159 -12.97 -19.68 -15.01
N GLY A 160 -12.37 -20.79 -14.55
CA GLY A 160 -12.76 -22.14 -14.92
C GLY A 160 -13.74 -22.86 -14.00
N THR A 161 -15.05 -22.78 -14.33
CA THR A 161 -16.01 -23.92 -14.19
C THR A 161 -17.18 -23.75 -15.17
N THR A 162 -16.92 -23.85 -16.49
CA THR A 162 -17.90 -23.92 -17.61
C THR A 162 -18.79 -22.71 -17.94
N THR A 163 -19.19 -21.86 -16.97
CA THR A 163 -20.11 -20.74 -17.25
C THR A 163 -19.40 -19.41 -17.53
N ASN A 164 -18.14 -19.27 -17.09
CA ASN A 164 -17.33 -18.05 -17.22
C ASN A 164 -15.99 -18.29 -17.96
N ALA A 165 -15.88 -19.42 -18.68
CA ALA A 165 -14.70 -19.69 -19.46
C ALA A 165 -14.68 -18.80 -20.72
N ALA A 166 -13.52 -18.25 -21.03
CA ALA A 166 -13.24 -17.60 -22.29
C ALA A 166 -13.09 -18.64 -23.39
N VAL A 167 -13.53 -18.29 -24.60
CA VAL A 167 -13.43 -19.10 -25.80
C VAL A 167 -12.89 -18.22 -26.92
N VAL A 168 -11.88 -18.71 -27.63
CA VAL A 168 -11.38 -18.07 -28.86
C VAL A 168 -12.46 -18.14 -29.93
N LYS A 169 -12.81 -16.98 -30.51
CA LYS A 169 -13.86 -16.86 -31.53
C LYS A 169 -13.31 -16.55 -32.92
N ALA A 170 -12.17 -15.88 -32.98
CA ALA A 170 -11.48 -15.56 -34.21
C ALA A 170 -10.03 -15.20 -33.93
N THR A 171 -9.18 -15.45 -34.90
CA THR A 171 -7.78 -15.04 -34.94
C THR A 171 -7.51 -14.38 -36.29
N SER A 172 -6.38 -13.67 -36.40
CA SER A 172 -5.97 -13.03 -37.66
C SER A 172 -5.60 -14.02 -38.76
N SER A 173 -5.22 -15.25 -38.41
CA SER A 173 -5.03 -16.37 -39.34
C SER A 173 -6.36 -16.99 -39.81
N HIS A 174 -7.49 -16.54 -39.25
CA HIS A 174 -8.84 -17.06 -39.47
C HIS A 174 -9.03 -18.53 -39.05
N ASP A 175 -8.31 -18.96 -38.02
CA ASP A 175 -8.57 -20.21 -37.30
C ASP A 175 -9.10 -19.92 -35.87
N LEU A 176 -9.06 -20.92 -34.99
CA LEU A 176 -9.45 -20.81 -33.59
C LEU A 176 -8.29 -21.16 -32.64
N GLN A 177 -7.05 -21.16 -33.15
CA GLN A 177 -5.85 -21.46 -32.38
C GLN A 177 -4.99 -20.21 -32.31
N VAL A 178 -4.65 -19.78 -31.10
CA VAL A 178 -3.77 -18.61 -30.94
C VAL A 178 -2.33 -19.07 -31.13
N THR A 179 -1.65 -18.49 -32.11
CA THR A 179 -0.25 -18.80 -32.43
C THR A 179 0.60 -17.53 -32.51
N THR A 180 1.90 -17.68 -32.72
CA THR A 180 2.80 -16.54 -32.98
C THR A 180 2.57 -15.86 -34.33
N ASP A 181 1.83 -16.52 -35.23
CA ASP A 181 1.47 -15.97 -36.54
C ASP A 181 0.25 -15.04 -36.45
N ASP A 182 -0.32 -14.87 -35.26
CA ASP A 182 -1.48 -14.02 -35.05
C ASP A 182 -1.13 -12.60 -34.62
N SER A 183 -1.70 -11.62 -35.34
CA SER A 183 -1.62 -10.20 -34.99
C SER A 183 -2.69 -9.76 -34.00
N TRP A 184 -3.82 -10.48 -33.96
CA TRP A 184 -4.91 -10.24 -33.04
C TRP A 184 -5.70 -11.53 -32.75
N VAL A 185 -6.33 -11.56 -31.58
CA VAL A 185 -7.28 -12.59 -31.17
C VAL A 185 -8.58 -11.95 -30.69
N VAL A 186 -9.71 -12.61 -30.95
CA VAL A 186 -10.99 -12.31 -30.31
C VAL A 186 -11.36 -13.44 -29.37
N VAL A 187 -11.57 -13.10 -28.11
CA VAL A 187 -12.11 -14.01 -27.11
C VAL A 187 -13.51 -13.56 -26.68
N ASP A 188 -14.34 -14.52 -26.30
CA ASP A 188 -15.67 -14.26 -25.76
C ASP A 188 -15.91 -15.20 -24.59
N SER A 189 -16.52 -14.72 -23.51
CA SER A 189 -16.82 -15.56 -22.35
C SER A 189 -18.24 -16.11 -22.44
N SER A 190 -18.44 -17.35 -21.97
CA SER A 190 -19.73 -18.04 -22.03
C SER A 190 -20.84 -17.42 -21.17
N ALA A 191 -20.57 -16.34 -20.42
CA ALA A 191 -21.54 -15.68 -19.56
C ALA A 191 -22.63 -14.95 -20.37
N ARG A 192 -23.90 -14.98 -19.90
CA ARG A 192 -25.02 -14.33 -20.60
C ARG A 192 -24.77 -12.82 -20.78
N ASN A 193 -24.98 -12.32 -21.99
CA ASN A 193 -24.84 -10.91 -22.39
C ASN A 193 -23.40 -10.36 -22.42
N ASN A 194 -22.39 -11.23 -22.46
CA ASN A 194 -21.01 -10.76 -22.51
C ASN A 194 -20.63 -10.17 -23.87
N LYS A 195 -19.72 -9.20 -23.87
CA LYS A 195 -19.20 -8.54 -25.06
C LYS A 195 -17.90 -9.23 -25.48
N PRO A 196 -17.69 -9.55 -26.77
CA PRO A 196 -16.43 -10.12 -27.22
C PRO A 196 -15.30 -9.10 -27.06
N LEU A 197 -14.11 -9.59 -26.72
CA LEU A 197 -12.91 -8.80 -26.51
C LEU A 197 -11.88 -9.13 -27.58
N GLY A 198 -11.44 -8.10 -28.30
CA GLY A 198 -10.33 -8.16 -29.24
C GLY A 198 -9.04 -7.71 -28.57
N VAL A 199 -7.96 -8.45 -28.79
CA VAL A 199 -6.61 -8.08 -28.35
C VAL A 199 -5.70 -8.10 -29.59
N ALA A 200 -5.05 -6.98 -29.89
CA ALA A 200 -4.10 -6.87 -31.00
C ALA A 200 -2.70 -6.56 -30.47
N VAL A 201 -1.70 -7.33 -30.91
CA VAL A 201 -0.37 -7.38 -30.27
C VAL A 201 0.82 -7.15 -31.20
N GLY A 202 0.61 -7.08 -32.51
CA GLY A 202 1.68 -6.79 -33.46
C GLY A 202 1.43 -7.35 -34.84
N SER A 203 2.29 -7.05 -35.81
CA SER A 203 2.28 -7.72 -37.11
C SER A 203 2.94 -9.11 -37.01
N PRO A 204 2.48 -10.10 -37.80
CA PRO A 204 3.09 -11.43 -37.81
C PRO A 204 4.44 -11.42 -38.55
N ASP A 205 5.10 -12.57 -38.61
CA ASP A 205 6.30 -12.82 -39.43
C ASP A 205 6.12 -12.25 -40.86
N PRO A 206 7.14 -11.60 -41.47
CA PRO A 206 8.55 -11.53 -41.08
C PRO A 206 8.96 -10.28 -40.28
N PHE A 207 8.08 -9.71 -39.46
CA PHE A 207 8.48 -8.57 -38.63
C PHE A 207 9.37 -9.05 -37.45
N ASP A 208 10.67 -8.70 -37.47
CA ASP A 208 11.72 -9.20 -36.55
C ASP A 208 11.41 -9.09 -35.04
N ASN A 209 10.44 -8.27 -34.62
CA ASN A 209 10.00 -8.19 -33.21
C ASN A 209 8.47 -8.33 -33.05
N GLY A 210 7.83 -9.16 -33.90
CA GLY A 210 6.45 -9.61 -33.74
C GLY A 210 6.23 -10.47 -32.48
N LEU A 211 5.12 -11.20 -32.41
CA LEU A 211 4.83 -12.09 -31.30
C LEU A 211 5.81 -13.28 -31.31
N THR A 212 6.49 -13.52 -30.18
CA THR A 212 7.53 -14.56 -30.07
C THR A 212 7.12 -15.76 -29.21
N GLY A 213 6.00 -15.66 -28.50
CA GLY A 213 5.45 -16.76 -27.71
C GLY A 213 4.16 -16.41 -26.98
N LEU A 214 3.56 -17.44 -26.39
CA LEU A 214 2.37 -17.35 -25.54
C LEU A 214 2.68 -17.98 -24.17
N GLY A 215 2.18 -17.37 -23.11
CA GLY A 215 2.39 -17.84 -21.73
C GLY A 215 1.20 -17.59 -20.83
N ASP A 216 1.29 -18.09 -19.60
CA ASP A 216 0.31 -17.90 -18.53
C ASP A 216 0.64 -16.64 -17.70
N GLN A 217 -0.16 -15.58 -17.88
CA GLN A 217 0.01 -14.30 -17.18
C GLN A 217 -0.31 -14.36 -15.68
N GLN A 218 -1.06 -15.36 -15.22
CA GLN A 218 -1.32 -15.60 -13.80
C GLN A 218 -0.29 -16.53 -13.16
N LYS A 219 0.76 -16.95 -13.90
CA LYS A 219 1.95 -17.64 -13.39
C LYS A 219 3.21 -16.86 -13.80
N ASP A 220 4.26 -17.55 -14.25
CA ASP A 220 5.40 -16.94 -14.93
C ASP A 220 5.19 -17.12 -16.44
N PRO A 221 4.82 -16.08 -17.20
CA PRO A 221 4.51 -16.21 -18.62
C PRO A 221 5.72 -16.61 -19.46
N PHE A 222 6.95 -16.46 -18.94
CA PHE A 222 8.16 -16.81 -19.69
C PHE A 222 8.56 -18.28 -19.55
N THR A 223 7.97 -19.01 -18.60
CA THR A 223 8.29 -20.42 -18.36
C THR A 223 7.07 -21.32 -18.36
N THR A 224 5.88 -20.76 -18.16
CA THR A 224 4.62 -21.49 -18.15
C THR A 224 3.84 -21.17 -19.43
N PRO A 225 3.67 -22.15 -20.34
CA PRO A 225 2.89 -21.93 -21.56
C PRO A 225 1.41 -21.74 -21.23
N LEU A 226 0.70 -21.01 -22.10
CA LEU A 226 -0.76 -20.88 -22.00
C LEU A 226 -1.42 -22.26 -22.14
N ALA A 227 -2.30 -22.61 -21.19
CA ALA A 227 -3.04 -23.86 -21.25
C ALA A 227 -4.12 -23.82 -22.34
N GLU A 228 -4.44 -24.98 -22.94
CA GLU A 228 -5.50 -25.11 -23.95
C GLU A 228 -6.89 -25.38 -23.35
N SER A 229 -6.95 -25.73 -22.06
CA SER A 229 -8.20 -26.03 -21.36
C SER A 229 -8.10 -25.74 -19.85
N GLY A 230 -9.23 -25.86 -19.14
CA GLY A 230 -9.31 -25.58 -17.70
C GLY A 230 -9.30 -24.09 -17.38
N ASN A 231 -9.11 -23.76 -16.10
CA ASN A 231 -9.04 -22.39 -15.61
C ASN A 231 -7.88 -21.59 -16.24
N GLU A 232 -6.73 -22.23 -16.48
CA GLU A 232 -5.52 -21.57 -16.97
C GLU A 232 -5.61 -21.12 -18.43
N ALA A 233 -6.52 -21.69 -19.22
CA ALA A 233 -6.78 -21.25 -20.60
C ALA A 233 -7.34 -19.81 -20.72
N ASN A 234 -7.64 -19.18 -19.58
CA ASN A 234 -8.13 -17.81 -19.51
C ASN A 234 -6.99 -16.78 -19.30
N PHE A 235 -5.74 -17.19 -19.09
CA PHE A 235 -4.66 -16.34 -18.56
C PHE A 235 -3.64 -15.94 -19.62
N TYR A 236 -4.10 -15.29 -20.68
CA TYR A 236 -3.28 -14.92 -21.84
C TYR A 236 -2.11 -14.00 -21.48
N GLY A 237 -0.90 -14.41 -21.84
CA GLY A 237 0.30 -13.59 -21.92
C GLY A 237 0.92 -13.63 -23.32
N PHE A 238 1.01 -12.48 -23.98
CA PHE A 238 1.58 -12.32 -25.32
C PHE A 238 3.03 -11.83 -25.22
N ILE A 239 3.97 -12.67 -25.64
CA ILE A 239 5.40 -12.47 -25.37
C ILE A 239 6.10 -11.86 -26.57
N HIS A 240 6.71 -10.69 -26.37
CA HIS A 240 7.62 -10.06 -27.33
C HIS A 240 9.05 -10.11 -26.83
N THR A 241 9.99 -10.30 -27.75
CA THR A 241 11.42 -10.26 -27.46
C THR A 241 12.06 -9.05 -28.15
N LEU A 242 12.70 -8.18 -27.39
CA LEU A 242 13.40 -7.00 -27.88
C LEU A 242 14.90 -7.11 -27.63
N ASN A 243 15.71 -6.94 -28.67
CA ASN A 243 17.14 -6.66 -28.54
C ASN A 243 17.36 -5.15 -28.67
N ILE A 244 17.88 -4.51 -27.63
CA ILE A 244 17.99 -3.05 -27.53
C ILE A 244 19.47 -2.64 -27.36
N GLU A 245 20.00 -1.88 -28.32
CA GLU A 245 21.38 -1.38 -28.28
C GLU A 245 21.58 -0.28 -27.23
N PRO A 246 22.82 -0.02 -26.77
CA PRO A 246 23.12 1.09 -25.85
C PRO A 246 22.58 2.43 -26.35
N GLY A 247 21.82 3.13 -25.49
CA GLY A 247 21.21 4.42 -25.81
C GLY A 247 19.97 4.35 -26.72
N GLN A 248 19.56 3.15 -27.17
CA GLN A 248 18.38 2.97 -28.00
C GLN A 248 17.11 2.82 -27.14
N SER A 249 15.99 3.26 -27.71
CA SER A 249 14.64 2.95 -27.21
C SER A 249 13.88 2.11 -28.24
N LYS A 250 13.15 1.10 -27.76
CA LYS A 250 12.16 0.34 -28.53
C LYS A 250 10.81 0.37 -27.82
N SER A 251 9.73 0.38 -28.57
CA SER A 251 8.36 0.46 -28.02
C SER A 251 7.47 -0.64 -28.57
N LEU A 252 6.55 -1.12 -27.73
CA LEU A 252 5.47 -2.04 -28.07
C LEU A 252 4.14 -1.28 -28.06
N VAL A 253 3.31 -1.54 -29.07
CA VAL A 253 1.94 -1.00 -29.13
C VAL A 253 0.94 -2.14 -29.16
N ASN A 254 0.10 -2.20 -28.13
CA ASN A 254 -0.94 -3.21 -28.00
C ASN A 254 -2.31 -2.56 -27.89
N TYR A 255 -3.36 -3.26 -28.32
CA TYR A 255 -4.72 -2.76 -28.27
C TYR A 255 -5.65 -3.77 -27.62
N VAL A 256 -6.60 -3.26 -26.83
CA VAL A 256 -7.71 -4.03 -26.27
C VAL A 256 -9.00 -3.36 -26.67
N GLN A 257 -9.88 -4.05 -27.38
CA GLN A 257 -11.13 -3.50 -27.92
C GLN A 257 -12.33 -4.33 -27.48
N VAL A 258 -13.35 -3.67 -26.93
CA VAL A 258 -14.60 -4.33 -26.54
C VAL A 258 -15.63 -4.16 -27.65
N GLY A 259 -16.09 -5.28 -28.21
CA GLY A 259 -17.14 -5.33 -29.21
C GLY A 259 -18.55 -5.18 -28.63
N GLU A 260 -19.56 -5.29 -29.49
CA GLU A 260 -20.96 -5.38 -29.04
C GLU A 260 -21.39 -6.83 -28.89
N ALA A 261 -22.41 -7.07 -28.06
CA ALA A 261 -22.92 -8.42 -27.84
C ALA A 261 -23.60 -9.00 -29.10
N GLY A 262 -23.51 -10.33 -29.26
CA GLY A 262 -24.12 -11.06 -30.36
C GLY A 262 -23.27 -11.12 -31.64
N GLU A 263 -23.71 -11.94 -32.60
CA GLU A 263 -22.94 -12.31 -33.79
C GLU A 263 -22.55 -11.11 -34.67
N ALA A 264 -23.46 -10.14 -34.85
CA ALA A 264 -23.15 -8.93 -35.60
C ALA A 264 -22.07 -8.08 -34.93
N GLY A 265 -22.09 -8.00 -33.59
CA GLY A 265 -21.08 -7.29 -32.82
C GLY A 265 -19.71 -7.97 -32.88
N LEU A 266 -19.69 -9.31 -32.84
CA LEU A 266 -18.50 -10.13 -33.07
C LEU A 266 -17.91 -9.89 -34.47
N ASN A 267 -18.73 -9.99 -35.52
CA ASN A 267 -18.26 -9.80 -36.90
C ASN A 267 -17.73 -8.38 -37.14
N ASN A 268 -18.37 -7.36 -36.54
CA ASN A 268 -17.90 -5.98 -36.62
C ASN A 268 -16.56 -5.79 -35.88
N LEU A 269 -16.37 -6.44 -34.73
CA LEU A 269 -15.12 -6.42 -34.00
C LEU A 269 -13.98 -7.04 -34.83
N VAL A 270 -14.22 -8.22 -35.41
CA VAL A 270 -13.26 -8.89 -36.32
C VAL A 270 -12.88 -7.98 -37.48
N ALA A 271 -13.87 -7.40 -38.18
CA ALA A 271 -13.61 -6.49 -39.30
C ALA A 271 -12.81 -5.24 -38.88
N THR A 272 -12.99 -4.75 -37.65
CA THR A 272 -12.23 -3.62 -37.11
C THR A 272 -10.78 -3.98 -36.84
N LEU A 273 -10.52 -5.18 -36.32
CA LEU A 273 -9.16 -5.68 -36.06
C LEU A 273 -8.42 -5.97 -37.35
N ASP A 274 -9.09 -6.54 -38.37
CA ASP A 274 -8.53 -6.70 -39.72
C ASP A 274 -8.12 -5.35 -40.32
N GLY A 275 -8.95 -4.32 -40.13
CA GLY A 275 -8.64 -2.95 -40.54
C GLY A 275 -7.40 -2.39 -39.84
N LEU A 276 -7.23 -2.66 -38.54
CA LEU A 276 -6.06 -2.24 -37.76
C LEU A 276 -4.76 -2.89 -38.26
N ASN A 277 -4.83 -4.16 -38.68
CA ASN A 277 -3.68 -4.87 -39.25
C ASN A 277 -3.23 -4.27 -40.60
N GLY A 278 -4.15 -3.66 -41.36
CA GLY A 278 -3.82 -2.93 -42.60
C GLY A 278 -3.39 -1.48 -42.38
N GLN A 279 -3.88 -0.83 -41.31
CA GLN A 279 -3.53 0.55 -40.98
C GLN A 279 -3.48 0.75 -39.46
N LEU A 280 -2.27 0.90 -38.92
CA LEU A 280 -2.03 1.12 -37.50
C LEU A 280 -2.60 2.47 -37.03
N ASP A 281 -3.40 2.43 -35.96
CA ASP A 281 -3.89 3.63 -35.30
C ASP A 281 -2.86 4.20 -34.32
N VAL A 282 -2.07 5.15 -34.80
CA VAL A 282 -1.07 5.90 -34.02
C VAL A 282 -1.59 7.24 -33.52
N THR A 283 -2.91 7.44 -33.45
CA THR A 283 -3.50 8.71 -33.04
C THR A 283 -2.98 9.15 -31.67
N GLY A 284 -2.53 10.40 -31.59
CA GLY A 284 -2.00 11.01 -30.37
C GLY A 284 -0.54 10.68 -30.05
N LEU A 285 0.14 9.88 -30.86
CA LEU A 285 1.59 9.65 -30.76
C LEU A 285 2.38 10.72 -31.52
N SER A 286 3.53 11.09 -30.97
CA SER A 286 4.55 11.89 -31.66
C SER A 286 5.31 11.07 -32.72
N ASN A 287 6.01 11.74 -33.64
CA ASN A 287 6.83 11.06 -34.63
C ASN A 287 7.94 10.22 -33.98
N ALA A 288 8.61 10.73 -32.93
CA ALA A 288 9.58 9.96 -32.16
C ALA A 288 8.99 8.68 -31.54
N GLN A 289 7.76 8.74 -31.02
CA GLN A 289 7.05 7.57 -30.51
C GLN A 289 6.70 6.57 -31.62
N ILE A 290 6.27 7.06 -32.79
CA ILE A 290 5.94 6.17 -33.91
C ILE A 290 7.21 5.46 -34.43
N ARG A 291 8.34 6.17 -34.52
CA ARG A 291 9.62 5.59 -34.96
C ARG A 291 10.19 4.53 -34.02
N SER A 292 9.82 4.54 -32.73
CA SER A 292 10.30 3.53 -31.78
C SER A 292 9.46 2.25 -31.79
N ILE A 293 8.28 2.24 -32.42
CA ILE A 293 7.41 1.07 -32.52
C ILE A 293 8.19 -0.09 -33.16
N SER A 294 8.19 -1.23 -32.48
CA SER A 294 8.99 -2.40 -32.85
C SER A 294 8.15 -3.65 -33.12
N ASN A 295 6.86 -3.65 -32.83
CA ASN A 295 5.97 -4.79 -33.07
C ASN A 295 4.97 -4.59 -34.24
N TRP A 296 5.04 -3.49 -35.00
CA TRP A 296 4.17 -3.24 -36.15
C TRP A 296 4.94 -2.64 -37.33
N ASP A 297 4.52 -2.96 -38.55
CA ASP A 297 5.05 -2.30 -39.76
C ASP A 297 4.58 -0.83 -39.84
N ILE A 298 5.53 0.09 -39.66
CA ILE A 298 5.31 1.54 -39.75
C ILE A 298 5.71 2.14 -41.11
N SER A 299 6.19 1.33 -42.05
CA SER A 299 6.72 1.80 -43.34
C SER A 299 5.68 2.55 -44.19
N GLY A 300 4.40 2.25 -43.98
CA GLY A 300 3.27 2.96 -44.61
C GLY A 300 2.98 4.35 -44.04
N ILE A 301 3.56 4.72 -42.89
CA ILE A 301 3.32 6.00 -42.22
C ILE A 301 4.28 7.07 -42.75
N LYS A 302 3.73 8.11 -43.38
CA LYS A 302 4.52 9.20 -43.99
C LYS A 302 4.91 10.28 -42.98
N GLY A 303 6.02 10.97 -43.23
CA GLY A 303 6.42 12.16 -42.47
C GLY A 303 7.15 11.89 -41.15
N LEU A 304 7.70 10.67 -40.99
CA LEU A 304 8.43 10.27 -39.78
C LEU A 304 9.89 10.79 -39.72
N ASP A 305 10.45 11.32 -40.81
CA ASP A 305 11.81 11.89 -40.86
C ASP A 305 11.89 13.25 -40.16
N THR A 306 11.79 13.25 -38.84
CA THR A 306 11.93 14.44 -37.98
C THR A 306 12.99 14.19 -36.91
N GLY A 307 13.81 15.19 -36.60
CA GLY A 307 14.91 15.08 -35.61
C GLY A 307 14.47 15.10 -34.14
N ASP A 308 13.18 14.90 -33.87
CA ASP A 308 12.62 14.83 -32.52
C ASP A 308 13.10 13.58 -31.78
N GLN A 309 13.13 13.64 -30.44
CA GLN A 309 13.60 12.55 -29.58
C GLN A 309 12.50 12.16 -28.60
N LEU A 310 12.52 10.90 -28.15
CA LEU A 310 11.66 10.45 -27.08
C LEU A 310 11.98 11.19 -25.78
N ILE A 311 10.94 11.64 -25.09
CA ILE A 311 11.06 12.20 -23.74
C ILE A 311 10.86 11.05 -22.76
N ILE A 312 11.95 10.60 -22.15
CA ILE A 312 11.94 9.53 -21.15
C ILE A 312 12.11 10.18 -19.77
N PRO A 313 11.08 10.19 -18.91
CA PRO A 313 11.23 10.69 -17.56
C PRO A 313 12.22 9.86 -16.75
N ASN A 314 12.89 10.47 -15.78
CA ASN A 314 13.85 9.75 -14.93
C ASN A 314 13.14 8.72 -14.05
N ALA A 315 13.83 7.64 -13.72
CA ALA A 315 13.41 6.75 -12.65
C ALA A 315 13.74 7.35 -11.27
N PRO A 316 12.98 7.02 -10.21
CA PRO A 316 13.37 7.35 -8.85
C PRO A 316 14.77 6.82 -8.51
N ALA A 317 15.48 7.53 -7.64
CA ALA A 317 16.73 7.04 -7.11
C ALA A 317 16.51 5.71 -6.38
N ALA A 318 17.38 4.73 -6.63
CA ALA A 318 17.29 3.45 -5.95
C ALA A 318 17.58 3.62 -4.44
N ASN A 319 16.75 3.03 -3.59
CA ASN A 319 17.03 2.98 -2.16
C ASN A 319 18.30 2.16 -1.90
N SER A 320 19.08 2.55 -0.89
CA SER A 320 20.23 1.78 -0.45
C SER A 320 19.78 0.45 0.16
N PHE A 321 20.32 -0.66 -0.35
CA PHE A 321 20.10 -2.00 0.19
C PHE A 321 21.19 -2.36 1.21
N VAL A 322 21.19 -1.66 2.35
CA VAL A 322 22.15 -1.87 3.45
C VAL A 322 21.45 -1.70 4.80
N THR A 323 22.01 -2.28 5.84
CA THR A 323 21.58 -2.08 7.23
C THR A 323 22.67 -1.40 8.05
N SER A 324 22.25 -0.53 8.95
CA SER A 324 23.09 0.11 9.97
C SER A 324 23.14 -0.69 11.27
N SER A 325 22.34 -1.75 11.39
CA SER A 325 22.37 -2.68 12.51
C SER A 325 23.26 -3.89 12.20
N PRO A 326 24.17 -4.29 13.11
CA PRO A 326 25.00 -5.48 12.94
C PRO A 326 24.22 -6.79 13.18
N TYR A 327 22.96 -6.70 13.62
CA TYR A 327 22.13 -7.87 13.90
C TYR A 327 21.22 -8.20 12.72
N ASP A 328 21.23 -9.47 12.31
CA ASP A 328 20.33 -9.99 11.28
C ASP A 328 19.05 -10.56 11.91
N VAL A 329 17.92 -9.94 11.56
CA VAL A 329 16.59 -10.31 12.03
C VAL A 329 15.91 -11.37 11.15
N THR A 330 16.49 -11.69 9.99
CA THR A 330 15.84 -12.58 9.01
C THR A 330 15.54 -13.94 9.61
N ASN A 331 14.29 -14.39 9.43
CA ASN A 331 13.78 -15.66 9.93
C ASN A 331 13.91 -15.90 11.46
N LYS A 332 14.25 -14.89 12.26
CA LYS A 332 14.35 -15.05 13.72
C LYS A 332 12.95 -15.11 14.37
N SER A 333 12.77 -16.05 15.29
CA SER A 333 11.62 -16.12 16.20
C SER A 333 11.74 -15.13 17.36
N ILE A 334 10.64 -14.86 18.06
CA ILE A 334 10.64 -14.01 19.26
C ILE A 334 11.55 -14.60 20.34
N ALA A 335 11.48 -15.92 20.54
CA ALA A 335 12.27 -16.63 21.53
C ALA A 335 13.79 -16.51 21.25
N GLU A 336 14.22 -16.65 20.00
CA GLU A 336 15.63 -16.50 19.62
C GLU A 336 16.11 -15.06 19.84
N MET A 337 15.32 -14.04 19.47
CA MET A 337 15.67 -12.64 19.71
C MET A 337 15.77 -12.31 21.20
N GLN A 338 14.85 -12.82 22.03
CA GLN A 338 14.97 -12.67 23.48
C GLN A 338 16.25 -13.32 24.01
N GLN A 339 16.56 -14.54 23.57
CA GLN A 339 17.75 -15.25 24.03
C GLN A 339 19.04 -14.54 23.59
N ASP A 340 19.07 -13.98 22.38
CA ASP A 340 20.20 -13.21 21.87
C ASP A 340 20.39 -11.91 22.67
N MET A 341 19.31 -11.23 23.07
CA MET A 341 19.38 -10.08 24.01
C MET A 341 19.86 -10.48 25.40
N ILE A 342 19.35 -11.59 25.97
CA ILE A 342 19.76 -12.10 27.29
C ILE A 342 21.25 -12.45 27.31
N ASN A 343 21.76 -12.99 26.20
CA ASN A 343 23.16 -13.37 26.05
C ASN A 343 24.08 -12.18 25.70
N GLY A 344 23.55 -10.96 25.59
CA GLY A 344 24.31 -9.76 25.23
C GLY A 344 24.82 -9.74 23.78
N ARG A 345 24.23 -10.54 22.88
CA ARG A 345 24.60 -10.56 21.45
C ARG A 345 24.00 -9.42 20.66
N THR A 346 22.89 -8.87 21.13
CA THR A 346 22.16 -7.77 20.49
C THR A 346 21.39 -6.97 21.54
N THR A 347 20.79 -5.86 21.12
CA THR A 347 19.87 -5.05 21.94
C THR A 347 18.53 -4.88 21.23
N SER A 348 17.52 -4.43 21.96
CA SER A 348 16.21 -4.05 21.41
C SER A 348 16.35 -2.97 20.34
N VAL A 349 17.22 -1.98 20.58
CA VAL A 349 17.53 -0.92 19.60
C VAL A 349 18.11 -1.51 18.31
N GLN A 350 19.08 -2.44 18.39
CA GLN A 350 19.68 -3.06 17.21
C GLN A 350 18.67 -3.92 16.43
N ILE A 351 17.82 -4.68 17.12
CA ILE A 351 16.73 -5.45 16.48
C ILE A 351 15.76 -4.50 15.77
N THR A 352 15.33 -3.44 16.46
CA THR A 352 14.36 -2.48 15.91
C THR A 352 14.95 -1.75 14.70
N GLN A 353 16.20 -1.31 14.77
CA GLN A 353 16.89 -0.66 13.64
C GLN A 353 16.99 -1.60 12.43
N ALA A 354 17.32 -2.88 12.64
CA ALA A 354 17.40 -3.85 11.55
C ALA A 354 16.05 -4.02 10.83
N TYR A 355 14.94 -4.04 11.56
CA TYR A 355 13.60 -4.08 10.97
C TYR A 355 13.26 -2.78 10.22
N LEU A 356 13.56 -1.60 10.79
CA LEU A 356 13.33 -0.30 10.13
C LEU A 356 14.12 -0.15 8.83
N ASP A 357 15.37 -0.61 8.80
CA ASP A 357 16.22 -0.58 7.61
C ASP A 357 15.63 -1.48 6.51
N ARG A 358 15.08 -2.65 6.87
CA ARG A 358 14.37 -3.54 5.94
C ARG A 358 13.08 -2.93 5.39
N ILE A 359 12.29 -2.26 6.23
CA ILE A 359 11.08 -1.53 5.79
C ILE A 359 11.46 -0.49 4.73
N LYS A 360 12.48 0.32 4.99
CA LYS A 360 12.96 1.34 4.05
C LYS A 360 13.44 0.72 2.72
N ALA A 361 14.21 -0.37 2.78
CA ALA A 361 14.80 -0.98 1.60
C ALA A 361 13.76 -1.71 0.71
N TYR A 362 12.82 -2.42 1.32
CA TYR A 362 11.93 -3.35 0.60
C TYR A 362 10.46 -2.89 0.56
N ASP A 363 9.93 -2.35 1.66
CA ASP A 363 8.51 -1.93 1.71
C ASP A 363 8.28 -0.64 0.91
N MET A 364 9.23 0.29 1.01
CA MET A 364 9.26 1.58 0.30
C MET A 364 10.18 1.58 -0.93
N GLY A 365 10.82 0.44 -1.23
CA GLY A 365 11.75 0.29 -2.33
C GLY A 365 11.09 -0.10 -3.64
N GLN A 366 11.91 -0.59 -4.57
CA GLN A 366 11.47 -0.93 -5.92
C GLN A 366 10.38 -2.02 -5.97
N LEU A 367 10.43 -3.00 -5.05
CA LEU A 367 9.37 -4.01 -4.93
C LEU A 367 8.07 -3.40 -4.41
N GLY A 368 8.13 -2.32 -3.63
CA GLY A 368 6.96 -1.60 -3.12
C GLY A 368 5.94 -2.54 -2.47
N PHE A 369 6.31 -3.23 -1.39
CA PHE A 369 5.36 -4.15 -0.75
C PHE A 369 4.19 -3.43 -0.07
N HIS A 370 4.38 -2.16 0.32
CA HIS A 370 3.34 -1.29 0.85
C HIS A 370 2.57 -1.88 2.05
N ALA A 371 3.28 -2.65 2.87
CA ALA A 371 2.77 -3.27 4.09
C ALA A 371 2.52 -2.23 5.19
N PHE A 372 3.29 -1.14 5.27
CA PHE A 372 3.08 -0.09 6.28
C PHE A 372 2.35 1.13 5.71
N LEU A 373 1.31 1.59 6.43
CA LEU A 373 0.72 2.93 6.21
C LEU A 373 1.41 3.99 7.06
N HIS A 374 1.93 3.59 8.22
CA HIS A 374 2.63 4.48 9.13
C HIS A 374 3.74 3.70 9.86
N VAL A 375 4.98 4.15 9.76
CA VAL A 375 6.10 3.62 10.55
C VAL A 375 6.24 4.49 11.79
N SER A 376 6.36 3.89 12.97
CA SER A 376 6.41 4.62 14.23
C SER A 376 7.68 5.46 14.35
N GLU A 377 7.52 6.76 14.52
CA GLU A 377 8.63 7.69 14.79
C GLU A 377 9.31 7.44 16.15
N THR A 378 8.62 6.75 17.06
CA THR A 378 9.10 6.46 18.42
C THR A 378 9.58 5.02 18.60
N ALA A 379 9.64 4.21 17.53
CA ALA A 379 10.04 2.80 17.63
C ALA A 379 11.40 2.61 18.33
N LEU A 380 12.41 3.41 17.98
CA LEU A 380 13.75 3.34 18.59
C LEU A 380 13.76 3.82 20.05
N SER A 381 12.96 4.81 20.42
CA SER A 381 12.89 5.26 21.81
C SER A 381 12.13 4.26 22.70
N GLN A 382 11.08 3.62 22.19
CA GLN A 382 10.44 2.47 22.83
C GLN A 382 11.45 1.33 23.04
N ALA A 383 12.27 1.05 22.02
CA ALA A 383 13.29 0.01 22.08
C ALA A 383 14.37 0.30 23.14
N GLN A 384 14.85 1.55 23.20
CA GLN A 384 15.79 2.02 24.21
C GLN A 384 15.22 1.91 25.63
N ALA A 385 13.94 2.25 25.82
CA ALA A 385 13.27 2.11 27.12
C ALA A 385 13.21 0.63 27.56
N ALA A 386 12.99 -0.30 26.62
CA ALA A 386 13.02 -1.73 26.91
C ALA A 386 14.43 -2.22 27.30
N ASP A 387 15.49 -1.75 26.64
CA ASP A 387 16.87 -2.06 27.01
C ASP A 387 17.21 -1.55 28.42
N ILE A 388 16.78 -0.33 28.77
CA ILE A 388 16.94 0.24 30.12
C ILE A 388 16.20 -0.61 31.16
N ALA A 389 14.93 -0.96 30.90
CA ALA A 389 14.14 -1.79 31.80
C ALA A 389 14.78 -3.16 32.01
N ARG A 390 15.32 -3.77 30.94
CA ARG A 390 16.05 -5.04 31.01
C ARG A 390 17.31 -4.93 31.86
N ALA A 391 18.09 -3.86 31.70
CA ALA A 391 19.27 -3.59 32.55
C ALA A 391 18.90 -3.41 34.03
N GLN A 392 17.69 -2.90 34.31
CA GLN A 392 17.12 -2.78 35.65
C GLN A 392 16.48 -4.09 36.18
N GLY A 393 16.53 -5.18 35.41
CA GLY A 393 16.07 -6.51 35.82
C GLY A 393 14.68 -6.91 35.33
N ALA A 394 14.01 -6.10 34.50
CA ALA A 394 12.76 -6.49 33.86
C ALA A 394 12.96 -7.70 32.94
N LYS A 395 11.96 -8.58 32.91
CA LYS A 395 11.93 -9.79 32.08
C LYS A 395 10.57 -9.92 31.41
N GLY A 396 10.54 -10.54 30.25
CA GLY A 396 9.31 -10.83 29.53
C GLY A 396 9.59 -11.23 28.10
N ASP A 397 8.76 -12.10 27.54
CA ASP A 397 8.96 -12.64 26.19
C ASP A 397 8.83 -11.57 25.10
N LEU A 398 8.08 -10.49 25.36
CA LEU A 398 7.86 -9.40 24.43
C LEU A 398 8.68 -8.14 24.74
N LEU A 399 9.45 -8.11 25.83
CA LEU A 399 10.23 -6.93 26.21
C LEU A 399 11.22 -6.57 25.09
N GLY A 400 11.05 -5.41 24.45
CA GLY A 400 11.90 -4.94 23.35
C GLY A 400 11.68 -5.62 22.00
N ILE A 401 10.58 -6.35 21.80
CA ILE A 401 10.29 -7.04 20.54
C ILE A 401 9.42 -6.14 19.63
N PRO A 402 9.83 -5.88 18.38
CA PRO A 402 9.04 -5.10 17.44
C PRO A 402 7.82 -5.85 16.90
N ILE A 403 6.63 -5.28 17.13
CA ILE A 403 5.32 -5.81 16.72
C ILE A 403 4.61 -4.80 15.82
N ALA A 404 4.10 -5.28 14.68
CA ALA A 404 3.31 -4.49 13.75
C ALA A 404 1.80 -4.58 14.08
N ILE A 405 1.05 -3.49 13.91
CA ILE A 405 -0.36 -3.41 14.31
C ILE A 405 -1.22 -3.03 13.10
N LYS A 406 -2.23 -3.83 12.76
CA LYS A 406 -3.15 -3.49 11.67
C LYS A 406 -3.80 -2.13 11.91
N ASP A 407 -3.99 -1.34 10.85
CA ASP A 407 -4.51 0.04 10.94
C ASP A 407 -6.02 0.15 11.25
N ILE A 408 -6.56 -0.79 12.02
CA ILE A 408 -7.89 -0.73 12.62
C ILE A 408 -7.82 -0.71 14.14
N TYR A 409 -6.64 -0.91 14.73
CA TYR A 409 -6.45 -0.87 16.18
C TYR A 409 -6.05 0.53 16.59
N ASP A 410 -6.75 1.08 17.57
CA ASP A 410 -6.42 2.37 18.15
C ASP A 410 -5.02 2.38 18.75
N THR A 411 -4.32 3.46 18.48
CA THR A 411 -3.01 3.78 19.06
C THR A 411 -3.04 5.23 19.48
N LYS A 412 -2.64 5.53 20.71
CA LYS A 412 -2.63 6.92 21.21
C LYS A 412 -1.58 7.82 20.55
N ASP A 413 -0.56 7.21 19.95
CA ASP A 413 0.64 7.87 19.42
C ASP A 413 0.77 7.78 17.89
N MET A 414 -0.18 7.14 17.20
CA MET A 414 -0.21 7.03 15.74
C MET A 414 -1.66 7.07 15.23
N PRO A 415 -1.91 7.47 13.97
CA PRO A 415 -3.24 7.45 13.38
C PRO A 415 -3.88 6.06 13.36
N THR A 416 -5.21 5.99 13.36
CA THR A 416 -5.96 4.74 13.15
C THR A 416 -7.04 4.98 12.11
N THR A 417 -6.75 4.69 10.86
CA THR A 417 -7.56 5.24 9.77
C THR A 417 -8.50 4.21 9.13
N GLY A 418 -8.37 2.94 9.51
CA GLY A 418 -9.09 1.85 8.88
C GLY A 418 -8.66 1.58 7.45
N GLY A 419 -7.49 2.07 7.01
CA GLY A 419 -7.16 2.05 5.59
C GLY A 419 -8.00 3.03 4.75
N SER A 420 -8.62 4.06 5.33
CA SER A 420 -9.46 5.02 4.61
C SER A 420 -9.06 6.49 4.78
N LYS A 421 -9.01 7.23 3.67
CA LYS A 421 -8.85 8.70 3.68
C LYS A 421 -10.01 9.42 4.36
N ALA A 422 -11.15 8.77 4.57
CA ALA A 422 -12.24 9.32 5.39
C ALA A 422 -11.77 9.65 6.82
N LEU A 423 -10.89 8.83 7.39
CA LEU A 423 -10.32 9.01 8.73
C LEU A 423 -8.88 9.55 8.68
N GLU A 424 -8.50 10.22 7.60
CA GLU A 424 -7.20 10.90 7.51
C GLU A 424 -7.06 11.95 8.64
N GLY A 425 -5.99 11.83 9.42
CA GLY A 425 -5.73 12.68 10.59
C GLY A 425 -6.46 12.25 11.87
N TRP A 426 -7.30 11.21 11.84
CA TRP A 426 -7.87 10.64 13.07
C TRP A 426 -6.79 9.90 13.86
N GLN A 427 -6.51 10.41 15.06
CA GLN A 427 -5.64 9.79 16.05
C GLN A 427 -6.40 9.63 17.36
N PRO A 428 -6.68 8.39 17.79
CA PRO A 428 -7.32 8.11 19.08
C PRO A 428 -6.52 8.67 20.27
N GLU A 429 -7.21 9.00 21.37
CA GLU A 429 -6.55 9.44 22.62
C GLU A 429 -6.00 8.26 23.45
N SER A 430 -6.43 7.03 23.16
CA SER A 430 -6.07 5.83 23.91
C SER A 430 -5.73 4.67 22.98
N ASP A 431 -4.89 3.76 23.46
CA ASP A 431 -4.62 2.49 22.78
C ASP A 431 -5.85 1.56 22.84
N ALA A 432 -6.02 0.74 21.80
CA ALA A 432 -6.90 -0.42 21.86
C ALA A 432 -6.48 -1.35 22.99
N PHE A 433 -7.42 -2.15 23.53
CA PHE A 433 -7.13 -3.03 24.68
C PHE A 433 -5.89 -3.90 24.44
N GLN A 434 -5.83 -4.58 23.29
CA GLN A 434 -4.72 -5.47 22.97
C GLN A 434 -3.40 -4.72 22.72
N VAL A 435 -3.45 -3.51 22.16
CA VAL A 435 -2.24 -2.68 21.98
C VAL A 435 -1.69 -2.24 23.34
N ASN A 436 -2.55 -1.80 24.26
CA ASN A 436 -2.15 -1.47 25.62
C ASN A 436 -1.50 -2.68 26.31
N LYS A 437 -2.08 -3.88 26.17
CA LYS A 437 -1.49 -5.12 26.71
C LYS A 437 -0.13 -5.46 26.12
N LEU A 438 0.07 -5.26 24.82
CA LEU A 438 1.39 -5.45 24.20
C LEU A 438 2.43 -4.47 24.76
N ARG A 439 2.05 -3.20 24.97
CA ARG A 439 2.92 -2.19 25.61
C ARG A 439 3.22 -2.53 27.06
N GLU A 440 2.24 -2.99 27.84
CA GLU A 440 2.45 -3.49 29.22
C GLU A 440 3.44 -4.65 29.26
N ALA A 441 3.44 -5.53 28.24
CA ALA A 441 4.40 -6.61 28.08
C ALA A 441 5.80 -6.15 27.58
N GLY A 442 5.98 -4.85 27.32
CA GLY A 442 7.24 -4.25 26.88
C GLY A 442 7.50 -4.33 25.37
N ALA A 443 6.50 -4.67 24.55
CA ALA A 443 6.65 -4.71 23.10
C ALA A 443 6.91 -3.31 22.51
N VAL A 444 7.73 -3.26 21.47
CA VAL A 444 7.93 -2.07 20.64
C VAL A 444 6.87 -2.08 19.54
N ILE A 445 5.99 -1.08 19.51
CA ILE A 445 5.00 -0.96 18.43
C ILE A 445 5.68 -0.25 17.26
N ILE A 446 6.08 -1.03 16.24
CA ILE A 446 6.94 -0.53 15.14
C ILE A 446 6.16 0.28 14.09
N GLY A 447 4.84 0.14 14.03
CA GLY A 447 4.01 0.92 13.11
C GLY A 447 2.62 0.34 12.88
N LYS A 448 1.86 1.04 12.02
CA LYS A 448 0.53 0.67 11.53
C LYS A 448 0.63 0.07 10.13
N VAL A 449 0.15 -1.16 9.97
CA VAL A 449 0.18 -1.87 8.69
C VAL A 449 -1.12 -1.75 7.93
N ASN A 450 -0.99 -1.72 6.60
CA ASN A 450 -2.05 -1.58 5.64
C ASN A 450 -3.08 -2.72 5.73
N THR A 451 -4.29 -2.42 5.29
CA THR A 451 -5.45 -3.31 5.34
C THR A 451 -6.32 -3.05 4.13
N SER A 452 -7.15 -4.04 3.76
CA SER A 452 -8.35 -3.69 2.99
C SER A 452 -9.15 -2.63 3.77
N GLU A 453 -9.55 -1.55 3.10
CA GLU A 453 -10.28 -0.45 3.72
C GLU A 453 -11.49 -0.95 4.53
N PHE A 454 -11.55 -0.52 5.79
CA PHE A 454 -12.49 -0.96 6.83
C PHE A 454 -12.61 -2.48 6.98
N ALA A 455 -11.53 -3.19 6.68
CA ALA A 455 -11.43 -4.64 6.70
C ALA A 455 -12.44 -5.36 5.76
N ASN A 456 -12.93 -4.68 4.72
CA ASN A 456 -14.11 -5.10 3.95
C ASN A 456 -13.86 -6.20 2.90
N SER A 457 -12.61 -6.40 2.44
CA SER A 457 -12.26 -7.47 1.49
C SER A 457 -11.37 -8.56 2.10
N GLY A 458 -11.65 -9.81 1.70
CA GLY A 458 -10.79 -10.97 1.99
C GLY A 458 -9.80 -11.30 0.88
N SER A 459 -10.01 -10.73 -0.31
CA SER A 459 -9.30 -11.10 -1.54
C SER A 459 -8.08 -10.23 -1.78
N PHE A 460 -8.10 -8.98 -1.33
CA PHE A 460 -7.06 -7.99 -1.54
C PHE A 460 -6.93 -7.09 -0.30
N SER A 461 -5.76 -6.47 -0.10
CA SER A 461 -5.54 -5.45 0.93
C SER A 461 -5.31 -4.08 0.31
N GLU A 462 -6.38 -3.58 -0.32
CA GLU A 462 -6.49 -2.25 -0.93
C GLU A 462 -7.03 -1.22 0.08
N SER A 463 -6.31 -0.13 0.24
CA SER A 463 -6.70 1.00 1.08
C SER A 463 -6.89 2.28 0.26
N GLY A 464 -7.42 3.33 0.88
CA GLY A 464 -7.49 4.68 0.34
C GLY A 464 -6.12 5.32 0.03
N TRP A 465 -5.01 4.64 0.32
CA TRP A 465 -3.65 5.08 -0.02
C TRP A 465 -2.97 4.16 -1.02
N GLN A 466 -2.94 2.86 -0.74
CA GLN A 466 -2.07 1.92 -1.44
C GLN A 466 -2.58 0.46 -1.34
N GLN A 467 -2.07 -0.38 -2.23
CA GLN A 467 -2.26 -1.82 -2.27
C GLN A 467 -1.06 -2.54 -1.65
N THR A 468 -1.31 -3.51 -0.77
CA THR A 468 -0.24 -4.39 -0.24
C THR A 468 0.10 -5.51 -1.24
N TRP A 469 1.38 -5.79 -1.46
CA TRP A 469 1.86 -6.86 -2.35
C TRP A 469 2.45 -8.05 -1.57
N ASN A 470 2.32 -9.26 -2.11
CA ASN A 470 2.73 -10.48 -1.40
C ASN A 470 4.26 -10.65 -1.34
N ALA A 471 4.80 -10.88 -0.14
CA ALA A 471 6.25 -11.04 0.08
C ALA A 471 6.85 -12.31 -0.56
N LEU A 472 6.07 -13.39 -0.67
CA LEU A 472 6.53 -14.64 -1.29
C LEU A 472 6.39 -14.61 -2.82
N TYR A 473 5.37 -13.91 -3.31
CA TYR A 473 5.03 -13.84 -4.72
C TYR A 473 4.74 -12.38 -5.13
N PRO A 474 5.76 -11.55 -5.47
CA PRO A 474 5.65 -10.09 -5.56
C PRO A 474 4.63 -9.50 -6.53
N SER A 475 4.07 -10.30 -7.44
CA SER A 475 3.01 -9.89 -8.37
C SER A 475 1.60 -10.28 -7.90
N LYS A 476 1.51 -11.11 -6.85
CA LYS A 476 0.26 -11.72 -6.39
C LYS A 476 -0.37 -10.94 -5.23
N THR A 477 -1.64 -11.24 -4.99
CA THR A 477 -2.37 -10.71 -3.84
C THR A 477 -1.72 -11.12 -2.51
N SER A 478 -1.67 -10.17 -1.57
CA SER A 478 -1.39 -10.46 -0.16
C SER A 478 -2.58 -11.11 0.55
N PHE A 479 -3.68 -11.34 -0.19
CA PHE A 479 -5.03 -11.50 0.32
C PHE A 479 -5.43 -10.35 1.25
N GLY A 480 -6.57 -10.49 1.92
CA GLY A 480 -7.07 -9.48 2.83
C GLY A 480 -7.92 -10.05 3.96
N SER A 481 -8.32 -9.20 4.90
CA SER A 481 -7.96 -7.78 4.98
C SER A 481 -6.65 -7.52 5.73
N SER A 482 -6.03 -8.51 6.38
CA SER A 482 -4.77 -8.35 7.11
C SER A 482 -3.51 -8.58 6.24
N GLY A 483 -3.52 -8.16 4.98
CA GLY A 483 -2.39 -8.33 4.06
C GLY A 483 -1.13 -7.65 4.57
N GLY A 484 -1.21 -6.38 5.03
CA GLY A 484 -0.07 -5.66 5.58
C GLY A 484 0.53 -6.36 6.81
N SER A 485 -0.32 -6.90 7.69
CA SER A 485 0.14 -7.69 8.85
C SER A 485 0.92 -8.94 8.40
N ALA A 486 0.38 -9.73 7.47
CA ALA A 486 1.05 -10.93 6.99
C ALA A 486 2.36 -10.63 6.24
N VAL A 487 2.35 -9.63 5.36
CA VAL A 487 3.53 -9.22 4.60
C VAL A 487 4.62 -8.67 5.51
N SER A 488 4.26 -7.89 6.54
CA SER A 488 5.24 -7.39 7.52
C SER A 488 6.00 -8.51 8.24
N VAL A 489 5.36 -9.66 8.50
CA VAL A 489 6.01 -10.79 9.17
C VAL A 489 6.74 -11.69 8.16
N ALA A 490 6.15 -11.95 6.99
CA ALA A 490 6.76 -12.78 5.96
C ALA A 490 8.02 -12.16 5.35
N ALA A 491 8.06 -10.83 5.29
CA ALA A 491 9.22 -10.09 4.80
C ALA A 491 10.25 -9.74 5.89
N ASP A 492 10.05 -10.20 7.13
CA ASP A 492 10.86 -9.82 8.29
C ASP A 492 10.97 -8.29 8.44
N PHE A 493 9.83 -7.59 8.45
CA PHE A 493 9.68 -6.17 8.82
C PHE A 493 9.19 -6.00 10.27
N ALA A 494 8.66 -7.06 10.87
CA ALA A 494 8.34 -7.16 12.29
C ALA A 494 8.48 -8.62 12.75
N ALA A 495 8.60 -8.82 14.07
CA ALA A 495 8.70 -10.17 14.65
C ALA A 495 7.38 -10.94 14.54
N ALA A 496 6.28 -10.26 14.83
CA ALA A 496 4.91 -10.71 14.70
C ALA A 496 4.01 -9.49 14.44
N ALA A 497 2.75 -9.75 14.09
CA ALA A 497 1.78 -8.69 13.84
C ALA A 497 0.40 -9.00 14.41
N MET A 498 -0.37 -7.96 14.71
CA MET A 498 -1.79 -8.07 15.00
C MET A 498 -2.60 -7.90 13.72
N GLY A 499 -3.54 -8.82 13.48
CA GLY A 499 -4.50 -8.80 12.38
C GLY A 499 -5.95 -8.90 12.89
N SER A 500 -6.93 -9.13 12.03
CA SER A 500 -8.31 -9.36 12.47
C SER A 500 -9.07 -10.25 11.50
N GLN A 501 -10.14 -10.90 11.97
CA GLN A 501 -10.99 -11.77 11.17
C GLN A 501 -12.48 -11.55 11.45
N THR A 502 -13.22 -11.18 10.41
CA THR A 502 -14.70 -11.24 10.37
C THR A 502 -15.18 -12.41 9.52
N GLY A 503 -14.51 -12.65 8.39
CA GLY A 503 -14.72 -13.82 7.52
C GLY A 503 -13.43 -14.62 7.43
N VAL A 504 -12.54 -14.17 6.55
CA VAL A 504 -11.29 -14.87 6.21
C VAL A 504 -10.02 -14.13 6.64
N SER A 505 -10.17 -12.92 7.17
CA SER A 505 -9.12 -11.90 7.18
C SER A 505 -7.87 -12.17 8.00
N LEU A 506 -7.82 -13.24 8.83
CA LEU A 506 -6.56 -13.75 9.39
C LEU A 506 -6.01 -14.91 8.55
N TYR A 507 -6.81 -15.96 8.32
CA TYR A 507 -6.30 -17.17 7.68
C TYR A 507 -5.93 -17.01 6.22
N ALA A 508 -6.64 -16.13 5.50
CA ALA A 508 -6.38 -15.85 4.10
C ALA A 508 -4.97 -15.27 3.87
N PRO A 509 -4.65 -14.07 4.40
CA PRO A 509 -3.31 -13.49 4.23
C PRO A 509 -2.21 -14.34 4.85
N THR A 510 -2.52 -15.07 5.93
CA THR A 510 -1.60 -16.02 6.57
C THR A 510 -1.24 -17.19 5.65
N THR A 511 -2.22 -17.78 4.95
CA THR A 511 -1.99 -18.88 4.00
C THR A 511 -1.12 -18.42 2.83
N GLY A 512 -1.46 -17.28 2.23
CA GLY A 512 -0.71 -16.70 1.11
C GLY A 512 0.71 -16.23 1.46
N ALA A 513 0.98 -16.01 2.75
CA ALA A 513 2.28 -15.60 3.26
C ALA A 513 3.07 -16.74 3.95
N SER A 514 2.53 -17.97 3.96
CA SER A 514 3.12 -19.14 4.65
C SER A 514 3.40 -18.90 6.14
N LEU A 515 2.46 -18.25 6.83
CA LEU A 515 2.57 -17.91 8.26
C LEU A 515 1.61 -18.75 9.11
N LYS A 516 1.56 -18.45 10.41
CA LYS A 516 0.56 -18.98 11.33
C LYS A 516 -0.26 -17.83 11.90
N SER A 517 -1.53 -18.10 12.19
CA SER A 517 -2.42 -17.17 12.86
C SER A 517 -3.34 -17.91 13.80
N PHE A 518 -3.75 -17.25 14.87
CA PHE A 518 -4.72 -17.79 15.82
C PHE A 518 -5.95 -16.87 15.93
N ARG A 519 -7.11 -17.45 15.72
CA ARG A 519 -8.41 -16.92 16.15
C ARG A 519 -8.84 -17.75 17.35
N GLY A 520 -9.06 -17.14 18.50
CA GLY A 520 -9.70 -17.79 19.64
C GLY A 520 -11.22 -17.82 19.57
N THR A 521 -11.83 -18.49 20.55
CA THR A 521 -13.28 -18.45 20.79
C THR A 521 -13.73 -17.00 20.97
N ASP A 522 -14.89 -16.63 20.43
CA ASP A 522 -15.45 -15.28 20.67
C ASP A 522 -15.62 -15.03 22.18
N GLY A 523 -15.05 -13.93 22.67
CA GLY A 523 -14.95 -13.62 24.10
C GLY A 523 -13.61 -13.99 24.73
N MET A 524 -12.69 -14.67 24.03
CA MET A 524 -11.33 -14.95 24.54
C MET A 524 -10.41 -13.72 24.53
N ALA A 525 -10.65 -12.78 23.61
CA ALA A 525 -9.88 -11.55 23.47
C ALA A 525 -10.81 -10.39 23.15
N SER A 526 -10.51 -9.21 23.71
CA SER A 526 -11.30 -7.99 23.52
C SER A 526 -11.06 -7.36 22.15
N THR A 527 -12.11 -6.78 21.58
CA THR A 527 -12.03 -5.91 20.39
C THR A 527 -12.24 -4.42 20.72
N THR A 528 -12.18 -4.03 22.00
CA THR A 528 -12.27 -2.61 22.40
C THR A 528 -11.16 -1.78 21.75
N GLY A 529 -11.56 -0.68 21.08
CA GLY A 529 -10.67 0.18 20.31
C GLY A 529 -10.22 -0.43 18.97
N VAL A 530 -10.98 -1.38 18.43
CA VAL A 530 -10.76 -1.91 17.08
C VAL A 530 -11.92 -1.47 16.18
N ILE A 531 -11.62 -0.81 15.05
CA ILE A 531 -12.62 -0.42 14.05
C ILE A 531 -13.39 -1.68 13.60
N PRO A 532 -14.72 -1.69 13.73
CA PRO A 532 -15.52 -2.89 13.55
C PRO A 532 -15.95 -3.09 12.10
N LEU A 533 -16.25 -4.34 11.76
CA LEU A 533 -17.02 -4.69 10.56
C LEU A 533 -18.35 -5.34 10.94
N THR A 534 -18.34 -6.33 11.83
CA THR A 534 -19.53 -7.00 12.37
C THR A 534 -19.29 -7.35 13.84
N TRP A 535 -19.80 -6.50 14.73
CA TRP A 535 -19.76 -6.71 16.17
C TRP A 535 -20.27 -8.10 16.56
N GLY A 536 -19.57 -8.77 17.48
CA GLY A 536 -19.82 -10.14 17.94
C GLY A 536 -19.43 -11.27 16.99
N GLN A 537 -18.90 -10.94 15.81
CA GLN A 537 -18.27 -11.88 14.88
C GLN A 537 -16.80 -11.53 14.62
N ASP A 538 -16.43 -10.24 14.75
CA ASP A 538 -15.06 -9.78 14.65
C ASP A 538 -14.16 -10.40 15.72
N TYR A 539 -12.94 -10.79 15.34
CA TYR A 539 -11.90 -11.23 16.26
C TYR A 539 -10.58 -10.56 15.90
N ALA A 540 -9.91 -10.01 16.91
CA ALA A 540 -8.60 -9.40 16.82
C ALA A 540 -7.55 -10.41 17.30
N GLY A 541 -6.60 -10.81 16.44
CA GLY A 541 -5.72 -11.94 16.71
C GLY A 541 -4.33 -11.84 16.07
N PRO A 542 -3.34 -12.61 16.58
CA PRO A 542 -1.96 -12.53 16.13
C PRO A 542 -1.70 -13.32 14.83
N ILE A 543 -0.70 -12.85 14.09
CA ILE A 543 -0.04 -13.52 12.97
C ILE A 543 1.46 -13.60 13.30
N ALA A 544 2.07 -14.77 13.17
CA ALA A 544 3.47 -14.99 13.53
C ALA A 544 4.15 -16.09 12.69
N LYS A 545 5.48 -16.17 12.82
CA LYS A 545 6.34 -17.13 12.10
C LYS A 545 6.22 -18.54 12.66
N THR A 546 6.04 -18.67 13.97
CA THR A 546 5.93 -19.95 14.68
C THR A 546 4.68 -20.03 15.55
N VAL A 547 4.22 -21.24 15.89
CA VAL A 547 3.12 -21.43 16.86
C VAL A 547 3.56 -20.99 18.27
N THR A 548 4.86 -21.09 18.59
CA THR A 548 5.40 -20.57 19.85
C THR A 548 5.27 -19.04 19.94
N ASP A 549 5.55 -18.32 18.85
CA ASP A 549 5.35 -16.87 18.79
C ASP A 549 3.86 -16.49 18.92
N LEU A 550 2.94 -17.30 18.38
CA LEU A 550 1.50 -17.12 18.62
C LEU A 550 1.16 -17.25 20.12
N ALA A 551 1.69 -18.26 20.81
CA ALA A 551 1.47 -18.44 22.24
C ALA A 551 1.99 -17.23 23.06
N ILE A 552 3.17 -16.70 22.72
CA ILE A 552 3.75 -15.50 23.33
C ILE A 552 2.82 -14.28 23.13
N MET A 553 2.30 -14.08 21.92
CA MET A 553 1.37 -12.99 21.63
C MET A 553 0.05 -13.14 22.40
N LEU A 554 -0.53 -14.34 22.43
CA LEU A 554 -1.78 -14.64 23.13
C LEU A 554 -1.66 -14.46 24.64
N ASN A 555 -0.48 -14.71 25.23
CA ASN A 555 -0.22 -14.45 26.64
C ASN A 555 -0.49 -13.00 27.02
N ALA A 556 -0.11 -12.05 26.15
CA ALA A 556 -0.35 -10.63 26.35
C ALA A 556 -1.80 -10.24 26.02
N THR A 557 -2.36 -10.72 24.91
CA THR A 557 -3.56 -10.09 24.32
C THR A 557 -4.91 -10.72 24.70
N THR A 558 -4.91 -11.92 25.31
CA THR A 558 -6.15 -12.60 25.74
C THR A 558 -6.52 -12.24 27.19
N GLY A 559 -7.80 -12.34 27.54
CA GLY A 559 -8.28 -12.05 28.90
C GLY A 559 -9.47 -11.10 28.93
N THR A 560 -9.97 -10.86 30.14
CA THR A 560 -11.20 -10.10 30.36
C THR A 560 -10.94 -8.59 30.23
N ASP A 561 -11.71 -7.95 29.37
CA ASP A 561 -11.84 -6.50 29.31
C ASP A 561 -13.20 -6.09 29.88
N PRO A 562 -13.24 -5.35 31.01
CA PRO A 562 -14.50 -4.89 31.61
C PRO A 562 -15.39 -4.06 30.69
N LYS A 563 -14.84 -3.49 29.60
CA LYS A 563 -15.60 -2.72 28.60
C LYS A 563 -16.18 -3.57 27.46
N ASP A 564 -15.71 -4.82 27.30
CA ASP A 564 -16.18 -5.73 26.26
C ASP A 564 -17.10 -6.81 26.86
N ILE A 565 -18.40 -6.66 26.61
CA ILE A 565 -19.45 -7.57 27.09
C ILE A 565 -19.21 -9.03 26.69
N PHE A 566 -18.55 -9.31 25.56
CA PHE A 566 -18.28 -10.69 25.16
C PHE A 566 -17.23 -11.34 26.06
N THR A 567 -16.16 -10.61 26.42
CA THR A 567 -15.12 -11.14 27.31
C THR A 567 -15.61 -11.29 28.75
N VAL A 568 -16.44 -10.35 29.21
CA VAL A 568 -17.09 -10.41 30.54
C VAL A 568 -18.07 -11.58 30.62
N THR A 569 -18.92 -11.75 29.60
CA THR A 569 -19.92 -12.85 29.59
C THR A 569 -19.25 -14.22 29.49
N ALA A 570 -18.13 -14.31 28.77
CA ALA A 570 -17.35 -15.53 28.64
C ALA A 570 -16.53 -15.89 29.88
N ASP A 571 -16.25 -14.91 30.75
CA ASP A 571 -15.28 -15.01 31.83
C ASP A 571 -13.89 -15.43 31.31
N ALA A 572 -13.36 -14.62 30.38
CA ALA A 572 -12.20 -14.96 29.57
C ALA A 572 -10.97 -15.37 30.41
N ASP A 573 -10.71 -14.67 31.52
CA ASP A 573 -9.57 -14.96 32.41
C ASP A 573 -9.61 -16.37 33.01
N HIS A 574 -10.80 -16.90 33.32
CA HIS A 574 -10.95 -18.27 33.82
C HIS A 574 -10.97 -19.33 32.70
N LYS A 575 -11.14 -18.90 31.44
CA LYS A 575 -11.19 -19.79 30.27
C LYS A 575 -9.85 -19.93 29.55
N ARG A 576 -9.01 -18.90 29.57
CA ARG A 576 -7.65 -18.95 29.00
C ARG A 576 -6.72 -19.78 29.89
N PRO A 577 -5.66 -20.40 29.34
CA PRO A 577 -4.58 -20.93 30.16
C PRO A 577 -3.82 -19.79 30.86
N VAL A 578 -3.15 -20.14 31.96
CA VAL A 578 -2.23 -19.22 32.67
C VAL A 578 -1.11 -18.79 31.75
N ASP A 579 -0.48 -19.76 31.07
CA ASP A 579 0.51 -19.55 30.02
C ASP A 579 0.14 -20.39 28.80
N TRP A 580 -0.09 -19.73 27.65
CA TRP A 580 -0.41 -20.40 26.39
C TRP A 580 0.69 -21.36 25.92
N LYS A 581 1.95 -21.15 26.34
CA LYS A 581 3.08 -22.03 26.00
C LYS A 581 2.96 -23.42 26.63
N GLU A 582 2.20 -23.57 27.73
CA GLU A 582 1.98 -24.88 28.39
C GLU A 582 1.25 -25.88 27.49
N SER A 583 0.56 -25.39 26.46
CA SER A 583 -0.15 -26.23 25.50
C SER A 583 0.73 -26.76 24.36
N LEU A 584 1.97 -26.28 24.24
CA LEU A 584 2.88 -26.62 23.14
C LEU A 584 3.54 -27.98 23.40
N ASP A 585 2.88 -29.05 22.96
CA ASP A 585 3.35 -30.43 23.05
C ASP A 585 3.47 -31.04 21.66
N VAL A 586 4.65 -31.56 21.32
CA VAL A 586 4.91 -32.26 20.06
C VAL A 586 4.02 -33.49 19.85
N ASN A 587 3.47 -34.04 20.93
CA ASN A 587 2.57 -35.20 20.91
C ASN A 587 1.08 -34.84 20.96
N ALA A 588 0.71 -33.55 20.86
CA ALA A 588 -0.67 -33.13 21.08
C ALA A 588 -1.69 -33.73 20.08
N LEU A 589 -1.22 -34.21 18.92
CA LEU A 589 -2.01 -34.91 17.91
C LEU A 589 -2.12 -36.44 18.15
N GLN A 590 -1.32 -37.01 19.05
CA GLN A 590 -1.31 -38.45 19.32
C GLN A 590 -2.69 -38.93 19.81
N GLY A 591 -3.29 -39.84 19.04
CA GLY A 591 -4.61 -40.42 19.34
C GLY A 591 -5.79 -39.48 19.08
N LYS A 592 -5.57 -38.28 18.52
CA LYS A 592 -6.64 -37.36 18.16
C LYS A 592 -7.36 -37.80 16.91
N LYS A 593 -8.67 -37.54 16.83
CA LYS A 593 -9.49 -37.75 15.64
C LYS A 593 -9.78 -36.42 14.97
N ILE A 594 -9.36 -36.25 13.73
CA ILE A 594 -9.51 -35.00 12.97
C ILE A 594 -10.53 -35.23 11.86
N GLY A 595 -11.67 -34.54 11.96
CA GLY A 595 -12.74 -34.59 10.98
C GLY A 595 -12.41 -33.81 9.71
N TYR A 596 -12.91 -34.24 8.55
CA TYR A 596 -12.89 -33.46 7.31
C TYR A 596 -14.15 -33.72 6.47
N ILE A 597 -14.57 -32.73 5.70
CA ILE A 597 -15.69 -32.86 4.74
C ILE A 597 -15.10 -32.77 3.34
N PRO A 598 -15.11 -33.85 2.52
CA PRO A 598 -14.47 -33.86 1.20
C PRO A 598 -14.88 -32.70 0.30
N SER A 599 -16.18 -32.35 0.26
CA SER A 599 -16.70 -31.26 -0.57
C SER A 599 -16.18 -29.88 -0.18
N SER A 600 -15.67 -29.70 1.05
CA SER A 600 -15.05 -28.44 1.50
C SER A 600 -13.65 -28.23 0.93
N PHE A 601 -13.12 -29.18 0.16
CA PHE A 601 -11.82 -29.10 -0.52
C PHE A 601 -11.95 -29.01 -2.04
N VAL A 602 -13.16 -28.81 -2.57
CA VAL A 602 -13.43 -28.72 -4.00
C VAL A 602 -13.84 -27.29 -4.31
N SER A 603 -13.06 -26.60 -5.16
CA SER A 603 -13.42 -25.26 -5.61
C SER A 603 -14.54 -25.30 -6.63
N THR A 604 -15.44 -24.33 -6.51
CA THR A 604 -16.48 -24.06 -7.50
C THR A 604 -16.04 -23.01 -8.52
N TYR A 605 -14.78 -22.54 -8.46
CA TYR A 605 -14.28 -21.43 -9.26
C TYR A 605 -13.01 -21.76 -10.05
N ALA A 606 -12.19 -22.68 -9.56
CA ALA A 606 -10.97 -23.12 -10.22
C ALA A 606 -10.82 -24.64 -10.17
N ASP A 607 -10.22 -25.22 -11.20
CA ASP A 607 -9.83 -26.62 -11.30
C ASP A 607 -8.31 -26.80 -11.13
N ASP A 608 -7.69 -25.97 -10.28
CA ASP A 608 -6.24 -25.94 -10.02
C ASP A 608 -5.73 -26.99 -9.00
N ASP A 609 -6.62 -27.89 -8.56
CA ASP A 609 -6.33 -28.96 -7.59
C ASP A 609 -5.73 -28.52 -6.24
N THR A 610 -5.77 -27.23 -5.88
CA THR A 610 -5.19 -26.74 -4.60
C THR A 610 -5.82 -27.41 -3.39
N GLY A 611 -7.15 -27.57 -3.37
CA GLY A 611 -7.83 -28.26 -2.27
C GLY A 611 -7.46 -29.74 -2.17
N ARG A 612 -7.19 -30.40 -3.30
CA ARG A 612 -6.68 -31.78 -3.34
C ARG A 612 -5.26 -31.86 -2.78
N ALA A 613 -4.38 -30.93 -3.17
CA ALA A 613 -3.02 -30.85 -2.65
C ALA A 613 -2.99 -30.70 -1.12
N VAL A 614 -3.97 -30.00 -0.52
CA VAL A 614 -4.12 -29.94 0.94
C VAL A 614 -4.54 -31.29 1.53
N MET A 615 -5.50 -31.98 0.94
CA MET A 615 -5.93 -33.31 1.42
C MET A 615 -4.79 -34.31 1.40
N ASP A 616 -3.91 -34.26 0.41
CA ASP A 616 -2.74 -35.14 0.32
C ASP A 616 -1.75 -34.95 1.50
N LYS A 617 -1.79 -33.76 2.13
CA LYS A 617 -1.03 -33.47 3.36
C LYS A 617 -1.69 -33.98 4.63
N PHE A 618 -2.88 -34.61 4.60
CA PHE A 618 -3.45 -35.28 5.78
C PHE A 618 -2.53 -36.39 6.32
N SER A 619 -1.68 -36.95 5.46
CA SER A 619 -0.58 -37.83 5.86
C SER A 619 0.31 -37.24 6.97
N GLN A 620 0.46 -35.92 7.04
CA GLN A 620 1.22 -35.24 8.10
C GLN A 620 0.49 -35.28 9.44
N LEU A 621 -0.83 -35.08 9.46
CA LEU A 621 -1.63 -35.26 10.67
C LEU A 621 -1.55 -36.71 11.18
N GLN A 622 -1.60 -37.67 10.26
CA GLN A 622 -1.49 -39.09 10.58
C GLN A 622 -0.10 -39.46 11.11
N ALA A 623 0.96 -38.92 10.52
CA ALA A 623 2.33 -39.10 10.99
C ALA A 623 2.55 -38.54 12.39
N ALA A 624 1.88 -37.44 12.74
CA ALA A 624 1.85 -36.88 14.09
C ALA A 624 0.91 -37.65 15.07
N GLY A 625 0.35 -38.78 14.64
CA GLY A 625 -0.42 -39.70 15.49
C GLY A 625 -1.94 -39.49 15.49
N ALA A 626 -2.47 -38.62 14.62
CA ALA A 626 -3.91 -38.42 14.50
C ALA A 626 -4.58 -39.44 13.55
N THR A 627 -5.90 -39.58 13.65
CA THR A 627 -6.75 -40.36 12.74
C THR A 627 -7.69 -39.43 11.99
N MET A 628 -7.72 -39.51 10.67
CA MET A 628 -8.66 -38.74 9.85
C MET A 628 -10.04 -39.39 9.84
N VAL A 629 -11.09 -38.58 9.99
CA VAL A 629 -12.49 -39.04 10.00
C VAL A 629 -13.27 -38.28 8.94
N GLU A 630 -13.77 -38.99 7.93
CA GLU A 630 -14.62 -38.38 6.91
C GLU A 630 -16.02 -38.07 7.47
N MET A 631 -16.52 -36.88 7.15
CA MET A 631 -17.81 -36.35 7.59
C MET A 631 -18.66 -35.95 6.38
N SER A 632 -19.97 -36.12 6.48
CA SER A 632 -20.88 -36.00 5.33
C SER A 632 -21.47 -34.61 5.12
N ALA A 633 -21.69 -33.82 6.18
CA ALA A 633 -22.29 -32.48 6.07
C ALA A 633 -22.07 -31.63 7.33
N LEU A 634 -22.15 -30.31 7.12
CA LEU A 634 -22.25 -29.32 8.19
C LEU A 634 -23.63 -29.38 8.88
N PRO A 635 -23.72 -29.10 10.19
CA PRO A 635 -25.00 -29.02 10.87
C PRO A 635 -25.74 -27.74 10.45
N ALA A 636 -27.07 -27.76 10.57
CA ALA A 636 -27.87 -26.56 10.33
C ALA A 636 -27.54 -25.47 11.36
N ALA A 637 -27.40 -24.22 10.89
CA ALA A 637 -27.27 -23.08 11.77
C ALA A 637 -28.57 -22.88 12.58
N PRO A 638 -28.49 -22.45 13.86
CA PRO A 638 -29.67 -22.04 14.60
C PRO A 638 -30.36 -20.86 13.93
N ALA A 639 -31.65 -20.67 14.22
CA ALA A 639 -32.41 -19.54 13.70
C ALA A 639 -31.79 -18.22 14.20
N ARG A 640 -31.41 -17.33 13.27
CA ARG A 640 -30.87 -16.01 13.62
C ARG A 640 -32.02 -15.12 14.12
N PRO A 641 -31.89 -14.48 15.30
CA PRO A 641 -32.90 -13.55 15.81
C PRO A 641 -33.16 -12.37 14.87
N SER A 642 -34.31 -11.73 14.98
CA SER A 642 -34.62 -10.49 14.25
C SER A 642 -33.93 -9.28 14.90
N GLY A 643 -33.76 -8.20 14.14
CA GLY A 643 -33.19 -6.94 14.66
C GLY A 643 -31.67 -6.94 14.88
N ILE A 644 -30.95 -8.00 14.50
CA ILE A 644 -29.49 -8.09 14.63
C ILE A 644 -28.79 -7.33 13.50
N ASN A 645 -28.14 -6.21 13.84
CA ASN A 645 -27.29 -5.45 12.92
C ASN A 645 -25.92 -5.16 13.56
N GLY A 646 -25.01 -6.14 13.48
CA GLY A 646 -23.68 -6.05 14.09
C GLY A 646 -22.78 -4.98 13.46
N SER A 647 -23.01 -4.58 12.20
CA SER A 647 -22.22 -3.52 11.57
C SER A 647 -22.56 -2.15 12.17
N THR A 648 -23.85 -1.82 12.23
CA THR A 648 -24.32 -0.58 12.85
C THR A 648 -24.01 -0.53 14.35
N GLU A 649 -24.26 -1.63 15.07
CA GLU A 649 -24.00 -1.68 16.51
C GLU A 649 -22.51 -1.58 16.81
N GLY A 650 -21.65 -2.21 16.00
CA GLY A 650 -20.21 -2.11 16.13
C GLY A 650 -19.72 -0.68 16.00
N TRP A 651 -20.05 -0.02 14.87
CA TRP A 651 -19.62 1.36 14.64
C TRP A 651 -20.09 2.31 15.74
N ALA A 652 -21.33 2.16 16.21
CA ALA A 652 -21.83 2.98 17.30
C ALA A 652 -21.01 2.77 18.59
N ARG A 653 -20.75 1.51 18.97
CA ARG A 653 -19.95 1.19 20.16
C ARG A 653 -18.51 1.70 20.07
N TYR A 654 -17.89 1.60 18.89
CA TYR A 654 -16.55 2.13 18.66
C TYR A 654 -16.54 3.66 18.81
N ILE A 655 -17.48 4.36 18.17
CA ILE A 655 -17.58 5.83 18.25
C ILE A 655 -17.86 6.30 19.69
N GLU A 656 -18.65 5.54 20.47
CA GLU A 656 -18.91 5.84 21.88
C GLU A 656 -17.65 5.84 22.78
N LEU A 657 -16.55 5.20 22.34
CA LEU A 657 -15.26 5.26 23.02
C LEU A 657 -14.53 6.60 22.80
N HIS A 658 -14.95 7.39 21.82
CA HIS A 658 -14.22 8.54 21.31
C HIS A 658 -15.08 9.80 21.32
N LYS A 659 -14.79 10.71 22.25
CA LYS A 659 -15.55 11.96 22.39
C LYS A 659 -15.49 12.85 21.15
N ASP A 660 -14.33 12.89 20.48
CA ASP A 660 -14.04 13.82 19.38
C ASP A 660 -13.91 13.10 18.03
N PHE A 661 -14.63 11.97 17.85
CA PHE A 661 -14.62 11.25 16.57
C PHE A 661 -15.12 12.16 15.41
N PRO A 662 -14.46 12.16 14.23
CA PRO A 662 -14.71 13.16 13.19
C PRO A 662 -16.05 13.02 12.46
N TYR A 663 -16.82 11.97 12.72
CA TYR A 663 -18.11 11.69 12.10
C TYR A 663 -19.18 11.46 13.15
N ILE A 664 -20.44 11.80 12.81
CA ILE A 664 -21.57 11.66 13.73
C ILE A 664 -21.96 10.21 13.99
N ASP A 665 -21.72 9.32 13.01
CA ASP A 665 -22.01 7.89 13.07
C ASP A 665 -21.24 7.11 12.00
N GLY A 666 -21.22 5.78 12.09
CA GLY A 666 -20.54 4.92 11.11
C GLY A 666 -21.15 4.96 9.71
N ALA A 667 -22.44 5.27 9.55
CA ALA A 667 -23.06 5.37 8.22
C ALA A 667 -22.50 6.58 7.47
N SER A 668 -22.24 7.69 8.16
CA SER A 668 -21.62 8.88 7.59
C SER A 668 -20.14 8.66 7.23
N VAL A 669 -19.40 7.82 7.98
CA VAL A 669 -18.04 7.39 7.60
C VAL A 669 -18.08 6.63 6.27
N LEU A 670 -18.90 5.58 6.20
CA LEU A 670 -18.99 4.71 5.02
C LEU A 670 -19.61 5.40 3.79
N ALA A 671 -20.32 6.51 3.97
CA ALA A 671 -20.89 7.31 2.89
C ALA A 671 -19.97 8.45 2.41
N SER A 672 -18.82 8.67 3.06
CA SER A 672 -17.87 9.70 2.63
C SER A 672 -17.40 9.44 1.19
N ASP A 673 -17.23 10.53 0.45
CA ASP A 673 -16.60 10.55 -0.87
C ASP A 673 -15.11 10.18 -0.84
N LYS A 674 -14.48 10.13 0.33
CA LYS A 674 -13.09 9.69 0.50
C LYS A 674 -12.93 8.17 0.65
N VAL A 675 -14.03 7.43 0.72
CA VAL A 675 -14.02 5.95 0.79
C VAL A 675 -13.84 5.39 -0.62
N LEU A 676 -13.14 4.26 -0.75
CA LEU A 676 -12.98 3.60 -2.04
C LEU A 676 -14.35 3.32 -2.67
N ILE A 677 -14.46 3.48 -3.99
CA ILE A 677 -15.75 3.56 -4.68
C ILE A 677 -16.57 2.26 -4.55
N TYR A 678 -15.88 1.13 -4.45
CA TYR A 678 -16.46 -0.19 -4.24
C TYR A 678 -16.74 -0.53 -2.76
N ASN A 679 -16.30 0.31 -1.83
CA ASN A 679 -16.63 0.23 -0.39
C ASN A 679 -17.65 1.28 0.05
N LYS A 680 -17.76 2.39 -0.68
CA LYS A 680 -18.67 3.49 -0.38
C LYS A 680 -20.12 2.99 -0.36
N ARG A 681 -20.87 3.43 0.65
CA ARG A 681 -22.30 3.09 0.85
C ARG A 681 -23.16 4.33 0.77
N ASP A 682 -24.44 4.15 0.46
CA ASP A 682 -25.42 5.22 0.61
C ASP A 682 -25.65 5.51 2.10
N TYR A 683 -25.77 6.79 2.44
CA TYR A 683 -26.10 7.19 3.80
C TYR A 683 -27.53 6.77 4.15
N THR A 684 -27.66 5.94 5.17
CA THR A 684 -28.94 5.64 5.83
C THR A 684 -28.74 5.80 7.33
N ALA A 685 -29.58 6.62 7.96
CA ALA A 685 -29.48 6.88 9.39
C ALA A 685 -29.50 5.54 10.19
N PRO A 686 -28.46 5.26 10.99
CA PRO A 686 -28.33 3.98 11.65
C PRO A 686 -29.31 3.83 12.83
N THR A 687 -29.82 2.62 13.03
CA THR A 687 -30.63 2.26 14.21
C THR A 687 -29.85 1.31 15.11
N ARG A 688 -29.71 1.66 16.39
CA ARG A 688 -29.06 0.80 17.41
C ARG A 688 -29.85 -0.47 17.66
N MET A 689 -29.12 -1.52 18.05
CA MET A 689 -29.76 -2.71 18.62
C MET A 689 -30.40 -2.35 19.97
N THR A 690 -31.59 -2.89 20.23
CA THR A 690 -32.17 -2.82 21.57
C THR A 690 -31.37 -3.72 22.51
N GLU A 691 -31.47 -3.48 23.82
CA GLU A 691 -30.82 -4.35 24.82
C GLU A 691 -31.27 -5.82 24.65
N GLN A 692 -32.55 -6.06 24.38
CA GLN A 692 -33.04 -7.41 24.09
C GLN A 692 -32.38 -8.01 22.85
N ALA A 693 -32.24 -7.24 21.76
CA ALA A 693 -31.56 -7.73 20.55
C ALA A 693 -30.07 -8.02 20.78
N VAL A 694 -29.40 -7.25 21.65
CA VAL A 694 -28.03 -7.52 22.10
C VAL A 694 -27.96 -8.86 22.84
N GLN A 695 -28.81 -9.08 23.83
CA GLN A 695 -28.84 -10.33 24.60
C GLN A 695 -29.22 -11.53 23.73
N ASP A 696 -30.19 -11.37 22.83
CA ASP A 696 -30.59 -12.40 21.87
C ASP A 696 -29.45 -12.76 20.93
N TYR A 697 -28.64 -11.77 20.52
CA TYR A 697 -27.48 -12.03 19.69
C TYR A 697 -26.41 -12.82 20.42
N ILE A 698 -26.04 -12.40 21.65
CA ILE A 698 -25.07 -13.12 22.48
C ILE A 698 -25.55 -14.55 22.71
N LYS A 699 -26.84 -14.75 23.04
CA LYS A 699 -27.43 -16.08 23.19
C LYS A 699 -27.33 -16.90 21.90
N TYR A 700 -27.68 -16.32 20.75
CA TYR A 700 -27.55 -16.98 19.45
C TYR A 700 -26.11 -17.43 19.17
N ARG A 701 -25.12 -16.58 19.45
CA ARG A 701 -23.69 -16.89 19.28
C ARG A 701 -23.24 -18.01 20.23
N THR A 702 -23.78 -18.09 21.44
CA THR A 702 -23.50 -19.16 22.41
C THR A 702 -24.16 -20.47 22.00
N ASP A 703 -25.45 -20.45 21.66
CA ASP A 703 -26.20 -21.63 21.21
C ASP A 703 -25.56 -22.25 19.95
N TYR A 704 -25.06 -21.43 19.02
CA TYR A 704 -24.41 -21.94 17.82
C TYR A 704 -23.11 -22.70 18.15
N LYS A 705 -22.32 -22.25 19.12
CA LYS A 705 -21.13 -22.98 19.59
C LYS A 705 -21.50 -24.35 20.16
N GLU A 706 -22.60 -24.45 20.91
CA GLU A 706 -23.11 -25.73 21.44
C GLU A 706 -23.62 -26.67 20.34
N VAL A 707 -24.27 -26.14 19.29
CA VAL A 707 -24.66 -26.94 18.12
C VAL A 707 -23.44 -27.56 17.43
N ILE A 708 -22.38 -26.78 17.21
CA ILE A 708 -21.16 -27.32 16.58
C ILE A 708 -20.45 -28.30 17.49
N LYS A 709 -20.39 -28.04 18.81
CA LYS A 709 -19.86 -28.99 19.79
C LYS A 709 -20.60 -30.34 19.72
N GLY A 710 -21.94 -30.32 19.74
CA GLY A 710 -22.75 -31.52 19.64
C GLY A 710 -22.54 -32.27 18.31
N TRP A 711 -22.34 -31.55 17.21
CA TRP A 711 -22.00 -32.14 15.91
C TRP A 711 -20.61 -32.80 15.90
N MET A 712 -19.59 -32.17 16.49
CA MET A 712 -18.26 -32.78 16.62
C MET A 712 -18.30 -34.03 17.53
N ASP A 713 -19.05 -33.96 18.63
CA ASP A 713 -19.21 -35.09 19.56
C ASP A 713 -19.95 -36.27 18.90
N ALA A 714 -21.00 -36.00 18.10
CA ALA A 714 -21.73 -37.03 17.35
C ALA A 714 -20.89 -37.74 16.29
N ASN A 715 -19.90 -37.04 15.71
CA ASN A 715 -18.94 -37.63 14.77
C ASN A 715 -17.69 -38.20 15.48
N GLY A 716 -17.56 -37.99 16.79
CA GLY A 716 -16.44 -38.48 17.58
C GLY A 716 -15.09 -37.88 17.18
N VAL A 717 -15.05 -36.59 16.82
CA VAL A 717 -13.83 -35.88 16.37
C VAL A 717 -13.37 -34.86 17.39
N ASP A 718 -12.06 -34.69 17.57
CA ASP A 718 -11.45 -33.71 18.47
C ASP A 718 -11.38 -32.31 17.84
N ALA A 719 -11.14 -32.24 16.53
CA ALA A 719 -11.11 -31.02 15.72
C ALA A 719 -11.59 -31.33 14.30
N VAL A 720 -11.88 -30.30 13.51
CA VAL A 720 -12.16 -30.41 12.07
C VAL A 720 -11.08 -29.65 11.31
N VAL A 721 -10.57 -30.27 10.25
CA VAL A 721 -9.59 -29.66 9.35
C VAL A 721 -10.28 -29.13 8.09
N TYR A 722 -9.86 -27.93 7.69
CA TYR A 722 -10.18 -27.33 6.40
C TYR A 722 -8.89 -26.89 5.71
N ALA A 723 -8.95 -26.68 4.41
CA ALA A 723 -7.87 -26.00 3.71
C ALA A 723 -7.82 -24.51 4.09
N GLY A 724 -6.63 -23.93 4.14
CA GLY A 724 -6.44 -22.48 4.23
C GLY A 724 -7.09 -21.77 3.06
N PHE A 725 -6.78 -22.28 1.85
CA PHE A 725 -7.45 -21.95 0.59
C PHE A 725 -7.53 -23.18 -0.31
N ILE A 726 -8.44 -23.12 -1.26
CA ILE A 726 -8.73 -24.21 -2.21
C ILE A 726 -8.54 -23.75 -3.67
N SER A 727 -7.83 -22.64 -3.87
CA SER A 727 -7.43 -22.10 -5.17
C SER A 727 -6.01 -21.56 -5.10
N ASP A 728 -5.40 -21.39 -6.27
CA ASP A 728 -4.12 -20.70 -6.45
C ASP A 728 -4.13 -19.25 -5.93
N VAL A 729 -2.94 -18.64 -5.87
CA VAL A 729 -2.76 -17.22 -5.54
C VAL A 729 -2.60 -16.44 -6.84
N TYR A 730 -3.53 -15.53 -7.12
CA TYR A 730 -3.60 -14.80 -8.39
C TYR A 730 -3.02 -13.39 -8.29
N ASN A 731 -2.82 -12.75 -9.44
CA ASN A 731 -2.26 -11.40 -9.55
C ASN A 731 -3.10 -10.38 -8.80
N ASN A 732 -2.42 -9.40 -8.20
CA ASN A 732 -3.02 -8.40 -7.34
C ASN A 732 -3.83 -7.33 -8.10
N ASP A 733 -3.74 -7.29 -9.42
CA ASP A 733 -4.40 -6.31 -10.28
C ASP A 733 -5.74 -6.79 -10.86
N ALA A 734 -6.18 -7.99 -10.48
CA ALA A 734 -7.54 -8.46 -10.74
C ALA A 734 -8.55 -7.78 -9.81
N ALA A 735 -9.76 -7.52 -10.29
CA ALA A 735 -10.88 -7.04 -9.47
C ALA A 735 -11.72 -8.19 -8.88
N ALA A 736 -11.70 -9.35 -9.53
CA ALA A 736 -12.54 -10.49 -9.19
C ALA A 736 -12.07 -11.16 -7.90
N ALA A 737 -12.88 -11.02 -6.85
CA ALA A 737 -12.67 -11.67 -5.57
C ALA A 737 -12.56 -13.20 -5.67
N GLN A 738 -13.17 -13.82 -6.70
CA GLN A 738 -13.19 -15.26 -6.95
C GLN A 738 -11.82 -15.81 -7.34
N LEU A 739 -11.01 -15.03 -8.06
CA LEU A 739 -9.62 -15.43 -8.33
C LEU A 739 -8.87 -15.46 -6.99
N SER A 740 -9.05 -14.45 -6.16
CA SER A 740 -8.19 -14.23 -5.00
C SER A 740 -8.83 -14.61 -3.65
N SER A 741 -9.94 -15.33 -3.57
CA SER A 741 -10.52 -15.80 -2.29
C SER A 741 -11.72 -16.72 -2.53
N ASP A 742 -11.51 -18.04 -2.43
CA ASP A 742 -12.62 -18.98 -2.39
C ASP A 742 -13.14 -19.16 -0.94
N ARG A 743 -14.33 -18.61 -0.67
CA ARG A 743 -15.04 -18.73 0.62
C ARG A 743 -16.02 -19.91 0.64
N GLY A 744 -16.14 -20.66 -0.46
CA GLY A 744 -17.16 -21.69 -0.71
C GLY A 744 -17.02 -22.98 0.12
N THR A 745 -16.02 -23.07 0.98
CA THR A 745 -15.67 -24.29 1.73
C THR A 745 -16.51 -24.53 2.98
N GLY A 746 -17.24 -23.52 3.46
CA GLY A 746 -18.06 -23.63 4.66
C GLY A 746 -17.27 -23.75 5.97
N VAL A 747 -16.05 -23.18 6.03
CA VAL A 747 -15.22 -23.20 7.26
C VAL A 747 -16.00 -22.60 8.44
N LEU A 748 -16.18 -23.39 9.51
CA LEU A 748 -16.96 -23.01 10.69
C LEU A 748 -16.14 -22.18 11.70
N THR A 749 -15.56 -21.06 11.26
CA THR A 749 -14.69 -20.22 12.11
C THR A 749 -15.47 -19.04 12.69
N SER A 750 -15.46 -17.90 12.00
CA SER A 750 -16.04 -16.64 12.47
C SER A 750 -17.57 -16.66 12.47
N ASN A 751 -18.21 -17.41 11.57
CA ASN A 751 -19.67 -17.54 11.56
C ASN A 751 -20.22 -18.20 12.83
N VAL A 752 -19.38 -18.90 13.61
CA VAL A 752 -19.74 -19.56 14.89
C VAL A 752 -19.00 -18.92 16.07
N GLY A 753 -17.76 -18.48 15.86
CA GLY A 753 -16.88 -17.95 16.89
C GLY A 753 -16.01 -19.01 17.55
N LEU A 754 -15.44 -19.92 16.75
CA LEU A 754 -14.66 -21.07 17.22
C LEU A 754 -13.14 -20.85 17.12
N PRO A 755 -12.35 -21.48 18.01
CA PRO A 755 -10.91 -21.38 17.96
C PRO A 755 -10.39 -22.07 16.70
N THR A 756 -9.55 -21.34 15.97
CA THR A 756 -8.99 -21.73 14.68
C THR A 756 -7.53 -21.34 14.62
N VAL A 757 -6.68 -22.29 14.24
CA VAL A 757 -5.26 -22.06 13.97
C VAL A 757 -4.93 -22.46 12.55
N VAL A 758 -4.07 -21.69 11.91
CA VAL A 758 -3.62 -21.91 10.54
C VAL A 758 -2.17 -22.33 10.56
N VAL A 759 -1.84 -23.44 9.88
CA VAL A 759 -0.49 -23.99 9.83
C VAL A 759 -0.13 -24.34 8.38
N PRO A 760 1.00 -23.85 7.84
CA PRO A 760 1.52 -24.27 6.54
C PRO A 760 1.86 -25.76 6.52
N VAL A 761 1.54 -26.42 5.41
CA VAL A 761 1.74 -27.87 5.22
C VAL A 761 2.46 -28.22 3.92
N GLY A 762 2.91 -27.20 3.16
CA GLY A 762 3.72 -27.35 1.96
C GLY A 762 3.30 -26.38 0.87
N THR A 763 3.47 -26.80 -0.38
CA THR A 763 2.99 -26.11 -1.57
C THR A 763 2.04 -26.98 -2.38
N ASN A 764 1.22 -26.36 -3.21
CA ASN A 764 0.57 -27.04 -4.34
C ASN A 764 1.54 -27.16 -5.54
N ASP A 765 1.04 -27.70 -6.65
CA ASP A 765 1.83 -27.97 -7.86
C ASP A 765 2.27 -26.68 -8.59
N SER A 766 1.53 -25.58 -8.41
CA SER A 766 1.92 -24.24 -8.86
C SER A 766 3.02 -23.60 -7.98
N GLY A 767 3.43 -24.26 -6.89
CA GLY A 767 4.45 -23.77 -5.97
C GLY A 767 3.93 -22.77 -4.92
N TYR A 768 2.62 -22.56 -4.84
CA TYR A 768 2.02 -21.66 -3.84
C TYR A 768 1.83 -22.36 -2.49
N SER A 769 2.09 -21.61 -1.41
CA SER A 769 1.93 -22.06 -0.03
C SER A 769 0.50 -22.53 0.24
N ILE A 770 0.38 -23.76 0.75
CA ILE A 770 -0.88 -24.34 1.22
C ILE A 770 -0.83 -24.54 2.73
N SER A 771 -1.98 -24.37 3.38
CA SER A 771 -2.12 -24.45 4.83
C SER A 771 -3.34 -25.28 5.21
N MET A 772 -3.33 -25.79 6.44
CA MET A 772 -4.50 -26.36 7.09
C MET A 772 -5.02 -25.41 8.16
N GLN A 773 -6.35 -25.34 8.27
CA GLN A 773 -7.05 -24.71 9.38
C GLN A 773 -7.54 -25.81 10.32
N LEU A 774 -7.04 -25.84 11.54
CA LEU A 774 -7.58 -26.73 12.59
C LEU A 774 -8.60 -25.95 13.41
N VAL A 775 -9.86 -26.39 13.35
CA VAL A 775 -10.99 -25.76 14.04
C VAL A 775 -11.43 -26.66 15.20
N GLY A 776 -11.40 -26.12 16.41
CA GLY A 776 -11.81 -26.84 17.61
C GLY A 776 -13.18 -26.45 18.14
N ARG A 777 -13.57 -27.06 19.26
CA ARG A 777 -14.74 -26.65 20.04
C ARG A 777 -14.46 -25.33 20.72
N ALA A 778 -15.51 -24.57 21.02
CA ALA A 778 -15.40 -23.40 21.87
C ALA A 778 -14.72 -23.77 23.21
N TRP A 779 -13.77 -22.95 23.63
CA TRP A 779 -12.96 -23.10 24.85
C TRP A 779 -11.95 -24.25 24.85
N ASP A 780 -11.79 -24.98 23.74
CA ASP A 780 -10.66 -25.89 23.54
C ASP A 780 -9.44 -25.16 22.92
N ASP A 781 -9.40 -23.83 22.99
CA ASP A 781 -8.40 -22.95 22.36
C ASP A 781 -6.96 -23.42 22.59
N ALA A 782 -6.57 -23.71 23.83
CA ALA A 782 -5.24 -24.18 24.16
C ALA A 782 -4.94 -25.55 23.53
N LYS A 783 -5.91 -26.47 23.48
CA LYS A 783 -5.73 -27.78 22.82
C LYS A 783 -5.56 -27.62 21.31
N VAL A 784 -6.31 -26.70 20.70
CA VAL A 784 -6.18 -26.37 19.28
C VAL A 784 -4.79 -25.83 18.98
N LEU A 785 -4.28 -24.91 19.82
CA LEU A 785 -2.92 -24.39 19.69
C LEU A 785 -1.87 -25.49 19.82
N GLY A 786 -2.02 -26.41 20.79
CA GLY A 786 -1.16 -27.57 20.94
C GLY A 786 -1.17 -28.51 19.73
N MET A 787 -2.34 -28.84 19.18
CA MET A 787 -2.44 -29.62 17.93
C MET A 787 -1.75 -28.92 16.77
N ALA A 788 -1.86 -27.59 16.69
CA ALA A 788 -1.12 -26.78 15.71
C ALA A 788 0.39 -26.90 15.87
N TYR A 789 0.88 -26.85 17.12
CA TYR A 789 2.30 -26.98 17.41
C TYR A 789 2.83 -28.34 16.97
N ALA A 790 2.14 -29.44 17.32
CA ALA A 790 2.49 -30.77 16.85
C ALA A 790 2.52 -30.85 15.31
N LEU A 791 1.52 -30.27 14.62
CA LEU A 791 1.51 -30.22 13.15
C LEU A 791 2.68 -29.38 12.60
N GLU A 792 2.96 -28.22 13.18
CA GLU A 792 4.09 -27.37 12.78
C GLU A 792 5.43 -28.10 12.93
N GLN A 793 5.65 -28.80 14.05
CA GLN A 793 6.88 -29.56 14.27
C GLN A 793 7.00 -30.75 13.31
N GLN A 794 5.87 -31.34 12.93
CA GLN A 794 5.83 -32.43 11.95
C GLN A 794 6.14 -31.94 10.53
N THR A 795 5.65 -30.76 10.12
CA THR A 795 5.76 -30.31 8.73
C THR A 795 6.96 -29.41 8.47
N GLN A 796 7.26 -28.49 9.38
CA GLN A 796 8.24 -27.41 9.22
C GLN A 796 8.12 -26.67 7.86
N ALA A 797 6.90 -26.55 7.33
CA ALA A 797 6.66 -26.24 5.92
C ALA A 797 6.55 -24.72 5.60
N ARG A 798 7.02 -23.85 6.50
CA ARG A 798 7.00 -22.40 6.24
C ARG A 798 7.97 -22.05 5.12
N LEU A 799 7.50 -21.28 4.14
CA LEU A 799 8.32 -20.73 3.07
C LEU A 799 8.97 -19.41 3.49
N LEU A 800 10.17 -19.16 2.98
CA LEU A 800 10.90 -17.90 3.13
C LEU A 800 10.94 -17.19 1.78
N SER A 801 10.83 -15.86 1.79
CA SER A 801 10.92 -15.07 0.57
C SER A 801 12.37 -14.97 0.09
N SER A 802 12.59 -15.28 -1.19
CA SER A 802 13.84 -14.98 -1.89
C SER A 802 13.95 -13.51 -2.36
N PHE A 803 12.87 -12.74 -2.25
CA PHE A 803 12.78 -11.36 -2.74
C PHE A 803 13.19 -10.32 -1.68
N VAL A 804 13.38 -10.73 -0.43
CA VAL A 804 13.80 -9.86 0.67
C VAL A 804 15.00 -10.44 1.43
N PRO A 805 16.15 -10.65 0.76
CA PRO A 805 17.33 -11.21 1.41
C PRO A 805 17.80 -10.39 2.62
N ALA A 806 18.70 -10.94 3.42
CA ALA A 806 19.35 -10.18 4.49
C ALA A 806 20.08 -8.95 3.91
N LEU A 807 19.98 -7.82 4.59
CA LEU A 807 20.68 -6.61 4.17
C LEU A 807 22.15 -6.69 4.60
N PRO A 808 23.11 -6.35 3.71
CA PRO A 808 24.51 -6.25 4.10
C PRO A 808 24.71 -5.13 5.12
N TYR A 809 25.43 -5.42 6.19
CA TYR A 809 25.77 -4.45 7.23
C TYR A 809 26.84 -3.47 6.74
N VAL A 810 26.60 -2.18 6.94
CA VAL A 810 27.56 -1.11 6.72
C VAL A 810 27.67 -0.29 8.00
N SER A 811 28.85 -0.28 8.61
CA SER A 811 29.12 0.55 9.78
C SER A 811 29.04 2.03 9.39
N SER A 812 28.30 2.84 10.14
CA SER A 812 28.22 4.30 9.97
C SER A 812 29.52 5.05 10.34
N ASN A 813 30.66 4.35 10.44
CA ASN A 813 32.00 4.91 10.65
C ASN A 813 33.07 3.96 10.09
N PRO A 814 33.70 4.24 8.93
CA PRO A 814 34.85 3.45 8.47
C PRO A 814 36.12 3.92 9.19
N GLY A 815 36.17 3.75 10.51
CA GLY A 815 37.42 3.79 11.29
C GLY A 815 38.09 2.42 11.27
N PRO A 816 39.42 2.31 11.44
CA PRO A 816 40.16 1.11 11.08
C PRO A 816 39.69 -0.09 11.90
N ILE A 817 39.38 -1.17 11.18
CA ILE A 817 39.00 -2.47 11.72
C ILE A 817 40.05 -2.92 12.73
N ILE A 818 39.68 -2.95 14.01
CA ILE A 818 40.38 -3.80 14.99
C ILE A 818 39.59 -5.10 15.06
N ASP A 819 40.16 -6.10 14.41
CA ASP A 819 39.80 -7.50 14.53
C ASP A 819 39.93 -7.93 16.00
N ASN A 820 38.80 -8.16 16.66
CA ASN A 820 38.77 -8.71 18.02
C ASN A 820 38.76 -10.24 17.96
N GLY A 821 39.92 -10.81 17.64
CA GLY A 821 40.25 -12.17 18.03
C GLY A 821 40.30 -12.31 19.57
N PRO A 822 40.05 -13.50 20.12
CA PRO A 822 39.92 -13.69 21.56
C PRO A 822 41.30 -13.70 22.24
N THR A 823 41.55 -12.77 23.16
CA THR A 823 42.76 -12.81 24.01
C THR A 823 42.44 -12.38 25.46
N PRO A 824 43.10 -12.97 26.48
CA PRO A 824 42.58 -13.23 27.84
C PRO A 824 42.92 -12.11 28.85
N PRO A 825 42.47 -12.18 30.13
CA PRO A 825 42.34 -11.00 30.97
C PRO A 825 43.69 -10.59 31.57
N VAL A 826 43.97 -9.29 31.56
CA VAL A 826 45.11 -8.70 32.28
C VAL A 826 44.61 -7.62 33.26
N LYS A 827 45.19 -7.72 34.46
CA LYS A 827 44.99 -6.98 35.71
C LYS A 827 44.87 -5.45 35.59
N GLU A 828 43.98 -4.92 36.42
CA GLU A 828 43.88 -3.52 36.82
C GLU A 828 45.10 -3.07 37.66
N GLU A 829 45.64 -1.90 37.35
CA GLU A 829 46.24 -0.99 38.33
C GLU A 829 45.87 0.48 38.00
N PRO A 830 45.76 1.36 39.01
CA PRO A 830 45.02 2.61 38.92
C PRO A 830 45.92 3.80 38.54
N VAL A 831 45.46 4.65 37.63
CA VAL A 831 46.07 5.96 37.35
C VAL A 831 45.02 7.06 37.49
N THR A 832 45.24 7.93 38.47
CA THR A 832 44.52 9.18 38.73
C THR A 832 44.61 10.17 37.56
N PRO A 833 43.58 11.00 37.33
CA PRO A 833 43.44 11.81 36.12
C PRO A 833 44.20 13.13 36.19
N PRO A 834 44.73 13.66 35.07
CA PRO A 834 44.97 15.09 34.92
C PRO A 834 43.74 15.79 34.34
N GLU A 835 43.61 17.06 34.73
CA GLU A 835 42.50 17.97 34.52
C GLU A 835 42.15 18.24 33.05
N THR A 836 40.84 18.19 32.82
CA THR A 836 40.00 19.07 32.01
C THR A 836 40.69 20.01 31.00
N THR A 837 40.64 19.61 29.73
CA THR A 837 40.44 20.57 28.64
C THR A 837 39.14 20.21 27.92
N THR A 838 38.17 21.11 28.05
CA THR A 838 36.84 21.06 27.44
C THR A 838 36.92 20.79 25.93
N PRO A 839 36.28 19.74 25.40
CA PRO A 839 35.98 19.65 23.98
C PRO A 839 34.78 20.54 23.66
N THR A 840 34.92 21.31 22.60
CA THR A 840 33.92 22.17 21.96
C THR A 840 32.63 21.38 21.69
N GLU A 841 31.50 21.90 22.16
CA GLU A 841 30.15 21.37 21.89
C GLU A 841 29.93 21.15 20.39
N GLU A 842 29.60 19.92 19.99
CA GLU A 842 28.74 19.70 18.82
C GLU A 842 27.39 20.37 19.09
N PRO A 843 26.81 21.10 18.12
CA PRO A 843 25.58 21.85 18.38
C PRO A 843 24.43 20.88 18.68
N GLU A 844 23.91 20.94 19.91
CA GLU A 844 22.62 20.35 20.29
C GLU A 844 21.56 20.80 19.28
N VAL A 845 20.85 19.84 18.67
CA VAL A 845 19.72 20.12 17.80
C VAL A 845 18.62 20.72 18.67
N VAL A 846 18.53 22.06 18.68
CA VAL A 846 17.52 22.79 19.46
C VAL A 846 16.14 22.45 18.92
N HIS A 847 15.36 21.70 19.70
CA HIS A 847 13.98 21.36 19.39
C HIS A 847 13.05 22.53 19.72
N PHE A 848 12.29 23.01 18.71
CA PHE A 848 11.29 24.07 18.90
C PHE A 848 9.89 23.48 19.04
N THR A 849 9.24 23.75 20.16
CA THR A 849 7.94 23.15 20.52
C THR A 849 6.85 23.41 19.48
N ASP A 850 6.88 24.57 18.83
CA ASP A 850 5.92 25.03 17.82
C ASP A 850 6.21 24.55 16.39
N THR A 851 7.27 23.76 16.20
CA THR A 851 7.60 23.14 14.91
C THR A 851 7.26 21.66 14.83
N THR A 852 6.97 21.02 15.96
CA THR A 852 6.76 19.56 16.10
C THR A 852 5.82 18.97 15.05
N TYR A 853 4.73 19.66 14.73
CA TYR A 853 3.74 19.23 13.73
C TYR A 853 3.64 20.16 12.51
N HIS A 854 4.62 21.05 12.34
CA HIS A 854 4.61 22.02 11.26
C HIS A 854 5.18 21.38 9.98
N TRP A 855 4.51 21.52 8.84
CA TRP A 855 4.93 20.95 7.55
C TRP A 855 6.35 21.34 7.12
N ALA A 856 6.86 22.48 7.59
CA ALA A 856 8.22 22.96 7.30
C ALA A 856 9.30 22.40 8.25
N LYS A 857 8.97 21.52 9.22
CA LYS A 857 9.88 21.06 10.28
C LYS A 857 11.20 20.51 9.74
N ALA A 858 11.14 19.56 8.80
CA ALA A 858 12.34 18.96 8.23
C ALA A 858 13.28 20.01 7.60
N SER A 859 12.71 20.98 6.86
CA SER A 859 13.46 22.08 6.27
C SER A 859 14.10 22.99 7.32
N ILE A 860 13.37 23.25 8.42
CA ILE A 860 13.85 24.05 9.54
C ILE A 860 15.03 23.35 10.24
N ASP A 861 14.89 22.05 10.52
CA ASP A 861 15.93 21.23 11.17
C ASP A 861 17.22 21.20 10.35
N VAL A 862 17.13 21.06 9.03
CA VAL A 862 18.30 21.09 8.13
C VAL A 862 19.07 22.41 8.24
N LEU A 863 18.36 23.53 8.30
CA LEU A 863 18.99 24.84 8.38
C LEU A 863 19.56 25.14 9.77
N ILE A 864 18.95 24.61 10.84
CA ILE A 864 19.49 24.69 12.20
C ILE A 864 20.77 23.86 12.31
N ALA A 865 20.77 22.63 11.79
CA ALA A 865 21.94 21.76 11.79
C ALA A 865 23.14 22.37 11.05
N LYS A 866 22.87 23.14 9.98
CA LYS A 866 23.89 23.91 9.24
C LYS A 866 24.26 25.25 9.89
N GLY A 867 23.70 25.58 11.06
CA GLY A 867 23.95 26.84 11.78
C GLY A 867 23.40 28.09 11.08
N LEU A 868 22.52 27.93 10.08
CA LEU A 868 21.98 29.01 9.26
C LEU A 868 20.73 29.64 9.86
N LEU A 869 19.96 28.88 10.66
CA LEU A 869 18.80 29.37 11.38
C LEU A 869 18.90 29.10 12.87
N THR A 870 18.31 30.00 13.65
CA THR A 870 18.10 29.84 15.09
C THR A 870 16.66 30.21 15.43
N GLY A 871 16.10 29.61 16.47
CA GLY A 871 14.82 30.04 17.04
C GLY A 871 14.97 31.24 17.97
N TYR A 872 13.88 31.56 18.65
CA TYR A 872 13.79 32.63 19.63
C TYR A 872 14.22 32.13 21.02
N ALA A 873 14.61 33.05 21.89
CA ALA A 873 15.07 32.75 23.25
C ALA A 873 14.00 32.07 24.14
N ASP A 874 12.73 32.11 23.73
CA ASP A 874 11.61 31.44 24.40
C ASP A 874 11.42 29.98 23.97
N GLY A 875 12.33 29.43 23.16
CA GLY A 875 12.25 28.03 22.69
C GLY A 875 11.25 27.81 21.56
N THR A 876 10.83 28.86 20.85
CA THR A 876 9.96 28.77 19.66
C THR A 876 10.70 29.14 18.38
N PHE A 877 10.24 28.64 17.23
CA PHE A 877 10.74 29.05 15.91
C PHE A 877 9.79 30.02 15.18
N ARG A 878 8.50 29.97 15.52
CA ARG A 878 7.37 30.72 14.95
C ARG A 878 7.25 30.54 13.43
N PRO A 879 7.07 29.31 12.93
CA PRO A 879 7.13 29.02 11.49
C PRO A 879 6.05 29.74 10.66
N ASN A 880 4.90 30.03 11.26
CA ASN A 880 3.80 30.76 10.60
C ASN A 880 3.94 32.29 10.69
N ALA A 881 4.93 32.82 11.41
CA ALA A 881 5.15 34.26 11.48
C ALA A 881 5.76 34.76 10.17
N GLY A 882 5.37 35.98 9.75
CA GLY A 882 5.98 36.63 8.59
C GLY A 882 7.48 36.86 8.81
N LEU A 883 8.29 36.65 7.77
CA LEU A 883 9.73 36.86 7.76
C LEU A 883 10.06 38.34 7.56
N THR A 884 11.00 38.89 8.34
CA THR A 884 11.50 40.26 8.11
C THR A 884 12.62 40.30 7.07
N ARG A 885 12.86 41.49 6.49
CA ARG A 885 13.96 41.73 5.56
C ARG A 885 15.33 41.43 6.18
N ALA A 886 15.53 41.83 7.43
CA ALA A 886 16.76 41.56 8.18
C ALA A 886 16.98 40.06 8.44
N GLU A 887 15.92 39.30 8.77
CA GLU A 887 16.00 37.86 9.00
C GLU A 887 16.45 37.10 7.73
N ALA A 888 15.84 37.40 6.58
CA ALA A 888 16.20 36.78 5.31
C ALA A 888 17.68 37.02 4.93
N ILE A 889 18.14 38.28 5.07
CA ILE A 889 19.50 38.67 4.71
C ILE A 889 20.55 38.04 5.60
N LYS A 890 20.31 37.94 6.91
CA LYS A 890 21.27 37.29 7.82
C LYS A 890 21.58 35.88 7.33
N VAL A 891 20.54 35.10 7.01
CA VAL A 891 20.68 33.71 6.57
C VAL A 891 21.40 33.61 5.24
N ILE A 892 21.02 34.44 4.26
CA ILE A 892 21.63 34.43 2.92
C ILE A 892 23.09 34.91 2.98
N ALA A 893 23.38 35.97 3.73
CA ALA A 893 24.73 36.48 3.91
C ALA A 893 25.64 35.46 4.62
N ALA A 894 25.13 34.80 5.66
CA ALA A 894 25.85 33.74 6.37
C ALA A 894 26.14 32.55 5.44
N TYR A 895 25.14 32.10 4.67
CA TYR A 895 25.32 31.00 3.71
C TYR A 895 26.36 31.34 2.62
N LEU A 896 26.36 32.56 2.11
CA LEU A 896 27.32 33.02 1.10
C LEU A 896 28.69 33.38 1.66
N GLY A 897 28.88 33.35 2.99
CA GLY A 897 30.15 33.71 3.64
C GLY A 897 30.54 35.17 3.44
N LEU A 898 29.57 36.09 3.35
CA LEU A 898 29.85 37.52 3.14
C LEU A 898 30.48 38.16 4.39
N GLU A 899 31.57 38.90 4.20
CA GLU A 899 32.19 39.68 5.28
C GLU A 899 31.29 40.84 5.71
N GLY A 900 31.04 40.95 7.02
CA GLY A 900 30.13 41.95 7.58
C GLY A 900 30.64 43.38 7.39
N LYS A 901 29.78 44.26 6.86
CA LYS A 901 30.08 45.69 6.62
C LYS A 901 28.95 46.58 7.09
N GLU A 902 29.29 47.70 7.73
CA GLU A 902 28.29 48.64 8.23
C GLU A 902 27.36 49.15 7.13
N SER A 903 26.06 49.15 7.41
CA SER A 903 25.01 49.65 6.51
C SER A 903 25.12 51.16 6.31
N SER A 904 24.91 51.63 5.08
CA SER A 904 24.81 53.06 4.74
C SER A 904 23.37 53.57 4.68
N PHE A 905 22.36 52.73 4.94
CA PHE A 905 20.95 53.13 4.91
C PHE A 905 20.57 53.91 6.17
N ALA A 906 19.86 55.04 5.99
CA ALA A 906 19.61 56.01 7.04
C ALA A 906 18.72 55.50 8.19
N ASP A 907 17.90 54.48 7.92
CA ASP A 907 16.98 53.85 8.86
C ASP A 907 17.56 52.59 9.54
N VAL A 908 18.80 52.23 9.26
CA VAL A 908 19.48 51.10 9.90
C VAL A 908 20.47 51.63 10.93
N SER A 909 20.09 51.58 12.21
CA SER A 909 20.97 51.96 13.32
C SER A 909 22.30 51.18 13.29
N SER A 910 23.41 51.81 13.66
CA SER A 910 24.70 51.13 13.86
C SER A 910 24.66 50.05 14.95
N THR A 911 23.68 50.12 15.85
CA THR A 911 23.44 49.11 16.88
C THR A 911 22.41 48.04 16.45
N HIS A 912 21.84 48.13 15.25
CA HIS A 912 20.88 47.13 14.77
C HIS A 912 21.60 45.79 14.54
N TRP A 913 21.04 44.69 15.04
CA TRP A 913 21.69 43.37 15.01
C TRP A 913 22.04 42.89 13.58
N ALA A 914 21.25 43.33 12.59
CA ALA A 914 21.48 43.01 11.18
C ALA A 914 22.36 44.02 10.43
N ASN A 915 22.83 45.10 11.06
CA ASN A 915 23.50 46.23 10.39
C ASN A 915 24.62 45.75 9.43
N LYS A 916 25.52 44.91 9.95
CA LYS A 916 26.67 44.40 9.19
C LYS A 916 26.28 43.47 8.02
N PHE A 917 25.21 42.69 8.17
CA PHE A 917 24.72 41.81 7.12
C PHE A 917 24.01 42.61 6.02
N ILE A 918 23.30 43.67 6.41
CA ILE A 918 22.61 44.58 5.49
C ILE A 918 23.63 45.33 4.64
N GLY A 919 24.69 45.90 5.23
CA GLY A 919 25.72 46.59 4.45
C GLY A 919 26.50 45.63 3.53
N ALA A 920 26.80 44.42 3.99
CA ALA A 920 27.47 43.39 3.17
C ALA A 920 26.64 42.97 1.95
N THR A 921 25.34 42.71 2.13
CA THR A 921 24.44 42.31 1.03
C THR A 921 24.13 43.46 0.08
N ALA A 922 24.13 44.71 0.56
CA ALA A 922 24.02 45.90 -0.28
C ALA A 922 25.26 46.11 -1.15
N GLU A 923 26.47 45.94 -0.58
CA GLU A 923 27.73 46.00 -1.35
C GLU A 923 27.83 44.88 -2.39
N ALA A 924 27.37 43.67 -2.05
CA ALA A 924 27.32 42.54 -2.97
C ALA A 924 26.22 42.69 -4.06
N GLY A 925 25.44 43.78 -4.04
CA GLY A 925 24.38 44.04 -5.03
C GLY A 925 23.16 43.11 -4.93
N LEU A 926 23.00 42.41 -3.81
CA LEU A 926 21.92 41.44 -3.61
C LEU A 926 20.59 42.11 -3.25
N MET A 927 20.66 43.21 -2.51
CA MET A 927 19.52 44.04 -2.18
C MET A 927 19.86 45.52 -2.29
N THR A 928 19.05 46.26 -3.03
CA THR A 928 19.03 47.72 -3.01
C THR A 928 17.93 48.16 -2.04
N GLY A 929 18.19 49.19 -1.24
CA GLY A 929 17.12 49.82 -0.45
C GLY A 929 16.03 50.41 -1.35
N TYR A 930 15.02 51.00 -0.74
CA TYR A 930 13.94 51.66 -1.44
C TYR A 930 14.42 53.00 -2.03
N GLY A 931 13.66 53.53 -2.99
CA GLY A 931 14.01 54.77 -3.70
C GLY A 931 14.09 56.02 -2.83
N ASP A 932 13.63 55.94 -1.58
CA ASP A 932 13.72 56.97 -0.54
C ASP A 932 15.02 56.87 0.30
N GLY A 933 15.91 55.93 0.01
CA GLY A 933 17.17 55.71 0.72
C GLY A 933 17.05 54.86 2.00
N THR A 934 15.89 54.25 2.25
CA THR A 934 15.65 53.37 3.41
C THR A 934 15.84 51.88 3.06
N PHE A 935 16.13 51.06 4.05
CA PHE A 935 16.26 49.60 3.92
C PHE A 935 15.05 48.83 4.50
N ARG A 936 14.46 49.36 5.56
CA ARG A 936 13.31 48.88 6.33
C ARG A 936 13.55 47.49 6.91
N PRO A 937 14.55 47.33 7.81
CA PRO A 937 15.03 46.03 8.25
C PRO A 937 13.96 45.13 8.91
N ASP A 938 13.01 45.74 9.62
CA ASP A 938 11.98 45.02 10.38
C ASP A 938 10.65 44.86 9.61
N GLU A 939 10.53 45.42 8.41
CA GLU A 939 9.35 45.21 7.57
C GLU A 939 9.27 43.77 7.07
N LYS A 940 8.04 43.26 6.93
CA LYS A 940 7.76 41.91 6.43
C LYS A 940 8.00 41.86 4.92
N MET A 941 8.70 40.83 4.48
CA MET A 941 9.06 40.64 3.08
C MET A 941 7.93 39.97 2.31
N SER A 942 7.67 40.40 1.08
CA SER A 942 6.78 39.68 0.16
C SER A 942 7.46 38.46 -0.47
N ARG A 943 6.66 37.56 -1.04
CA ARG A 943 7.18 36.41 -1.79
C ARG A 943 7.93 36.83 -3.07
N SER A 944 7.50 37.91 -3.73
CA SER A 944 8.17 38.47 -4.91
C SER A 944 9.54 39.09 -4.57
N GLU A 945 9.65 39.76 -3.43
CA GLU A 945 10.92 40.29 -2.92
C GLU A 945 11.91 39.17 -2.57
N LEU A 946 11.45 38.09 -1.92
CA LEU A 946 12.32 36.95 -1.61
C LEU A 946 12.81 36.27 -2.89
N ALA A 947 11.92 36.06 -3.87
CA ALA A 947 12.30 35.44 -5.14
C ALA A 947 13.41 36.24 -5.85
N ALA A 948 13.29 37.57 -5.87
CA ALA A 948 14.32 38.45 -6.44
C ALA A 948 15.65 38.35 -5.67
N LEU A 949 15.61 38.32 -4.34
CA LEU A 949 16.80 38.19 -3.50
C LEU A 949 17.53 36.86 -3.76
N ILE A 950 16.82 35.74 -3.77
CA ILE A 950 17.40 34.41 -4.00
C ILE A 950 17.94 34.29 -5.43
N ALA A 951 17.18 34.72 -6.43
CA ALA A 951 17.62 34.65 -7.81
C ALA A 951 18.94 35.41 -8.04
N ARG A 952 19.09 36.60 -7.45
CA ARG A 952 20.33 37.39 -7.52
C ARG A 952 21.47 36.75 -6.73
N ALA A 953 21.20 36.37 -5.48
CA ALA A 953 22.19 35.77 -4.59
C ALA A 953 22.82 34.49 -5.17
N PHE A 954 22.02 33.70 -5.89
CA PHE A 954 22.45 32.42 -6.43
C PHE A 954 22.65 32.42 -7.95
N LYS A 955 22.52 33.59 -8.59
CA LYS A 955 22.67 33.81 -10.04
C LYS A 955 21.80 32.87 -10.87
N LEU A 956 20.56 32.67 -10.44
CA LEU A 956 19.61 31.77 -11.09
C LEU A 956 19.01 32.42 -12.35
N THR A 957 18.84 31.62 -13.39
CA THR A 957 18.16 32.02 -14.63
C THR A 957 16.95 31.13 -14.88
N GLY A 958 15.88 31.71 -15.42
CA GLY A 958 14.65 31.00 -15.75
C GLY A 958 14.46 30.79 -17.25
N THR A 959 13.48 29.97 -17.62
CA THR A 959 13.16 29.62 -19.01
C THR A 959 12.16 30.57 -19.68
N GLY A 960 11.58 31.50 -18.92
CA GLY A 960 10.54 32.43 -19.36
C GLY A 960 9.16 31.79 -19.50
N GLN A 961 8.89 30.68 -18.81
CA GLN A 961 7.68 29.86 -18.98
C GLN A 961 6.91 29.57 -17.68
N THR A 962 7.11 30.35 -16.61
CA THR A 962 6.40 30.09 -15.34
C THR A 962 4.87 30.03 -15.52
N SER A 963 4.26 28.97 -14.98
CA SER A 963 2.86 28.59 -15.18
C SER A 963 1.91 29.09 -14.08
N PHE A 964 2.40 29.90 -13.14
CA PHE A 964 1.59 30.41 -12.03
C PHE A 964 0.53 31.40 -12.52
N LYS A 965 -0.74 31.12 -12.22
CA LYS A 965 -1.89 31.85 -12.78
C LYS A 965 -1.94 33.34 -12.40
N ASP A 966 -1.30 33.72 -11.31
CA ASP A 966 -1.30 35.08 -10.74
C ASP A 966 0.02 35.84 -10.95
N VAL A 967 0.97 35.26 -11.70
CA VAL A 967 2.26 35.88 -12.03
C VAL A 967 2.20 36.40 -13.47
N LYS A 968 2.13 37.73 -13.63
CA LYS A 968 2.00 38.35 -14.96
C LYS A 968 3.37 38.45 -15.64
N GLY A 969 3.44 38.11 -16.93
CA GLY A 969 4.65 38.18 -17.78
C GLY A 969 5.39 39.52 -17.78
N ASN A 970 4.68 40.63 -17.52
CA ASN A 970 5.22 41.97 -17.46
C ASN A 970 5.49 42.49 -16.03
N ALA A 971 5.29 41.66 -15.00
CA ALA A 971 5.60 42.04 -13.63
C ALA A 971 7.12 42.14 -13.43
N TRP A 972 7.57 43.11 -12.63
CA TRP A 972 9.01 43.30 -12.32
C TRP A 972 9.65 42.03 -11.71
N SER A 973 8.85 41.23 -11.01
CA SER A 973 9.29 40.00 -10.34
C SER A 973 9.23 38.75 -11.21
N TYR A 974 8.68 38.84 -12.43
CA TYR A 974 8.42 37.69 -13.30
C TYR A 974 9.67 36.84 -13.52
N ALA A 975 10.76 37.46 -13.99
CA ALA A 975 12.00 36.76 -14.29
C ALA A 975 12.62 36.05 -13.07
N TYR A 976 12.42 36.58 -11.87
CA TYR A 976 12.95 35.98 -10.65
C TYR A 976 12.11 34.80 -10.16
N ILE A 977 10.78 34.94 -10.20
CA ILE A 977 9.86 33.84 -9.86
C ILE A 977 10.06 32.70 -10.86
N ASP A 978 10.17 33.03 -12.14
CA ASP A 978 10.46 32.08 -13.20
C ASP A 978 11.81 31.38 -13.02
N ALA A 979 12.86 32.10 -12.61
CA ALA A 979 14.16 31.50 -12.27
C ALA A 979 14.04 30.48 -11.13
N LEU A 980 13.34 30.81 -10.04
CA LEU A 980 13.18 29.87 -8.93
C LEU A 980 12.32 28.66 -9.32
N ALA A 981 11.26 28.85 -10.10
CA ALA A 981 10.40 27.76 -10.56
C ALA A 981 11.13 26.82 -11.53
N SER A 982 11.87 27.38 -12.48
CA SER A 982 12.66 26.63 -13.46
C SER A 982 13.74 25.76 -12.81
N ASN A 983 14.28 26.22 -11.69
CA ASN A 983 15.28 25.48 -10.90
C ASN A 983 14.65 24.62 -9.80
N GLN A 984 13.32 24.40 -9.83
CA GLN A 984 12.56 23.56 -8.89
C GLN A 984 12.67 23.98 -7.41
N ILE A 985 13.05 25.24 -7.15
CA ILE A 985 13.18 25.78 -5.80
C ILE A 985 11.79 26.12 -5.22
N ILE A 986 10.86 26.58 -6.08
CA ILE A 986 9.48 26.88 -5.71
C ILE A 986 8.50 26.09 -6.58
N THR A 987 7.35 25.72 -6.00
CA THR A 987 6.27 24.97 -6.65
C THR A 987 4.91 25.68 -6.60
N GLY A 988 4.83 26.86 -5.97
CA GLY A 988 3.57 27.58 -5.75
C GLY A 988 2.67 26.92 -4.70
N TYR A 989 1.42 27.39 -4.61
CA TYR A 989 0.35 26.81 -3.80
C TYR A 989 -0.45 25.78 -4.62
N THR A 990 -1.23 24.96 -3.92
CA THR A 990 -2.06 23.89 -4.52
C THR A 990 -3.04 24.37 -5.58
N ASP A 991 -3.41 25.64 -5.57
CA ASP A 991 -4.29 26.26 -6.56
C ASP A 991 -3.53 26.84 -7.78
N ASN A 992 -2.28 26.46 -7.98
CA ASN A 992 -1.37 26.95 -9.02
C ASN A 992 -1.12 28.47 -8.97
N SER A 993 -1.19 29.07 -7.78
CA SER A 993 -0.78 30.47 -7.53
C SER A 993 0.60 30.57 -6.90
N PHE A 994 1.32 31.66 -7.14
CA PHE A 994 2.52 32.03 -6.39
C PHE A 994 2.25 33.02 -5.27
N LYS A 995 1.21 33.85 -5.39
CA LYS A 995 0.84 34.97 -4.49
C LYS A 995 1.98 35.98 -4.29
N PRO A 996 2.42 36.70 -5.35
CA PRO A 996 3.61 37.55 -5.32
C PRO A 996 3.66 38.57 -4.18
N GLU A 997 2.54 39.22 -3.90
CA GLU A 997 2.45 40.32 -2.92
C GLU A 997 2.13 39.84 -1.50
N GLN A 998 1.91 38.53 -1.31
CA GLN A 998 1.67 38.00 0.03
C GLN A 998 2.99 37.99 0.83
N GLY A 999 2.91 38.36 2.11
CA GLY A 999 4.04 38.24 3.04
C GLY A 999 4.48 36.79 3.19
N ILE A 1000 5.78 36.52 3.08
CA ILE A 1000 6.32 35.17 3.23
C ILE A 1000 6.50 34.80 4.70
N THR A 1001 6.18 33.55 5.04
CA THR A 1001 6.35 33.01 6.39
C THR A 1001 7.77 32.45 6.60
N ARG A 1002 8.19 32.34 7.87
CA ARG A 1002 9.48 31.73 8.24
C ARG A 1002 9.60 30.26 7.81
N GLY A 1003 8.51 29.50 7.85
CA GLY A 1003 8.48 28.09 7.40
C GLY A 1003 8.60 27.93 5.88
N GLU A 1004 7.97 28.81 5.11
CA GLU A 1004 8.13 28.87 3.65
C GLU A 1004 9.56 29.24 3.26
N PHE A 1005 10.14 30.25 3.93
CA PHE A 1005 11.53 30.63 3.73
C PHE A 1005 12.49 29.47 4.03
N ALA A 1006 12.31 28.77 5.15
CA ALA A 1006 13.14 27.63 5.50
C ALA A 1006 13.07 26.52 4.43
N THR A 1007 11.88 26.25 3.90
CA THR A 1007 11.70 25.24 2.85
C THR A 1007 12.37 25.63 1.53
N ILE A 1008 12.26 26.91 1.14
CA ILE A 1008 12.93 27.43 -0.05
C ILE A 1008 14.46 27.34 0.09
N MET A 1009 15.00 27.76 1.23
CA MET A 1009 16.44 27.69 1.48
C MET A 1009 16.96 26.24 1.57
N ALA A 1010 16.22 25.33 2.20
CA ALA A 1010 16.59 23.92 2.27
C ALA A 1010 16.67 23.27 0.87
N ARG A 1011 15.69 23.54 0.00
CA ARG A 1011 15.70 23.07 -1.40
C ARG A 1011 16.86 23.67 -2.20
N LEU A 1012 17.15 24.94 -1.98
CA LEU A 1012 18.26 25.63 -2.64
C LEU A 1012 19.63 25.09 -2.25
N ILE A 1013 19.79 24.67 -0.99
CA ILE A 1013 21.02 24.02 -0.52
C ILE A 1013 21.11 22.62 -1.13
N ALA A 1014 20.01 21.86 -1.13
CA ALA A 1014 19.95 20.52 -1.68
C ALA A 1014 20.20 20.44 -3.20
N THR A 1015 20.00 21.52 -3.95
CA THR A 1015 20.32 21.55 -5.40
C THR A 1015 21.78 21.85 -5.70
N LYS A 1016 22.59 22.21 -4.69
CA LYS A 1016 24.02 22.52 -4.84
C LYS A 1016 24.96 21.53 -4.15
N GLU A 1017 24.42 20.65 -3.32
CA GLU A 1017 25.10 19.46 -2.75
C GLU A 1017 24.83 18.26 -3.65
#